data_AF-A0A314L4T6-F1
#
_entry.id   AF-A0A314L4T6-F1
#
_cell.length_a   1.000
_cell.length_b   1.000
_cell.length_c   1.000
_cell.angle_alpha   90.00
_cell.angle_beta   90.00
_cell.angle_gamma   90.00
#
_symmetry.space_group_name_H-M   'P 1'
#
loop_
_entity.id
_entity.type
_entity.pdbx_description
1 polymer ?
#
loop_
_entity_poly.entity_id
_entity_poly.type
_entity_poly.pdbx_seq_one_letter_code
_entity_poly.pdbx_strand_id
1 'polypeptide(L)'
;MAWRLSSGDIAGFRILFSVGILYGLISVLVYSIIHMKFITPLGMEAPLDRFSEGRAVEHVRVLSKDIGGRQEGRQGLKQAAQYIKTQLEMMKERARPGIRIEIEETIVNGSFNMVFLWHGISLAYRNHKNIVMRISSVDSGETDTAVLVNGHFDTAPGSPGAGDCGSCVASMLELARLSIDSGWIPPRPVIFLFNGAEELFMLGSHGFITTHRWNETVGAFIDIEASGTGGFDLVCQSGPGSWPSYVYAQSALYPMANSAAQDIFGIIPGDTDYRMFAQDFGDIPGLDIIFLLGGYFYHTASDTVERLLPGSIQARGDNLLRIIRAFTNSSNLQNAHERRLRSAVYTSDNEHAVFFDYLSWFLIYYSREQAMLLHSFPLVIFFLAPLLLRFPTWGLTCCFATFNDFLKGMLYHTFAILLGIVFPVAFAVIRLLFSGQSMNCNICKVSSHQNAFIKQRQITDAALIANEVLDWRIKNGEPGVMCKLDIEKAFDQLNWSYLLSILRKMGFGDKWLKWIKYCISTVKYSVLVNKGPVGFFSPQKGIRQGDPLCPFLFILAMEGLSKIIEKARQMQWIQGFNVGTNIGNIITISHLLYADDTLIFCEANRTQIMYLNLTLLLFEALSGLHVNKLKSIIYPVNNVLNIEDLAEIMGCSIGTLPSTYLGLPLGAKFKSCEIWNGVVENFRRGWLPGSCNTYLWGEE
;
A
#
# COMPACT_ATOMS: atom_id res chain seq x y z
N MET A 1 21.41 2.30 -51.64
CA MET A 1 20.25 3.13 -52.03
C MET A 1 20.02 4.12 -50.88
N ALA A 2 20.56 5.33 -50.99
CA ALA A 2 20.42 6.35 -49.95
C ALA A 2 19.00 6.92 -50.04
N TRP A 3 18.22 6.78 -48.97
CA TRP A 3 16.87 7.36 -48.87
C TRP A 3 17.02 8.89 -48.87
N ARG A 4 16.78 9.53 -50.02
CA ARG A 4 16.71 10.99 -50.10
C ARG A 4 15.36 11.42 -49.55
N LEU A 5 15.35 12.03 -48.36
CA LEU A 5 14.17 12.66 -47.79
C LEU A 5 13.66 13.74 -48.75
N SER A 6 12.38 13.68 -49.10
CA SER A 6 11.70 14.70 -49.90
C SER A 6 11.41 15.96 -49.07
N SER A 7 11.08 17.08 -49.72
CA SER A 7 10.62 18.28 -49.02
C SER A 7 9.36 18.03 -48.18
N GLY A 8 8.50 17.11 -48.62
CA GLY A 8 7.34 16.62 -47.86
C GLY A 8 7.75 15.86 -46.61
N ASP A 9 8.79 15.03 -46.66
CA ASP A 9 9.31 14.30 -45.50
C ASP A 9 9.92 15.24 -44.46
N ILE A 10 10.59 16.31 -44.90
CA ILE A 10 11.14 17.34 -44.01
C ILE A 10 10.01 18.12 -43.33
N ALA A 11 8.95 18.47 -44.07
CA ALA A 11 7.77 19.12 -43.49
C ALA A 11 7.03 18.20 -42.49
N GLY A 12 6.84 16.93 -42.87
CA GLY A 12 6.25 15.91 -42.00
C GLY A 12 7.07 15.69 -40.72
N PHE A 13 8.40 15.59 -40.83
CA PHE A 13 9.28 15.50 -39.68
C PHE A 13 9.18 16.73 -38.77
N ARG A 14 9.15 17.95 -39.32
CA ARG A 14 8.98 19.18 -38.53
C ARG A 14 7.66 19.19 -37.76
N ILE A 15 6.58 18.74 -38.37
CA ILE A 15 5.27 18.62 -37.71
C ILE A 15 5.35 17.59 -36.58
N LEU A 16 5.83 16.37 -36.86
CA LEU A 16 5.97 15.32 -35.85
C LEU A 16 6.88 15.73 -34.69
N PHE A 17 7.98 16.41 -34.99
CA PHE A 17 8.90 16.94 -33.98
C PHE A 17 8.24 18.02 -33.13
N SER A 18 7.49 18.95 -33.74
CA SER A 18 6.75 19.99 -33.03
C SER A 18 5.65 19.39 -32.14
N VAL A 19 4.94 18.37 -32.64
CA VAL A 19 3.95 17.61 -31.86
C VAL A 19 4.63 16.88 -30.70
N GLY A 20 5.80 16.28 -30.92
CA GLY A 20 6.59 15.64 -29.86
C GLY A 20 7.00 16.62 -28.75
N ILE A 21 7.44 17.82 -29.11
CA ILE A 21 7.74 18.90 -28.14
C ILE A 21 6.48 19.30 -27.37
N LEU A 22 5.37 19.53 -28.07
CA LEU A 22 4.11 19.91 -27.46
C LEU A 22 3.65 18.87 -26.43
N TYR A 23 3.66 17.58 -26.78
CA TYR A 23 3.32 16.51 -25.84
C TYR A 23 4.29 16.48 -24.65
N GLY A 24 5.59 16.66 -24.88
CA GLY A 24 6.57 16.75 -23.80
C GLY A 24 6.26 17.88 -22.81
N LEU A 25 5.91 19.07 -23.32
CA LEU A 25 5.53 20.21 -22.49
C LEU A 25 4.23 19.96 -21.72
N ILE A 26 3.21 19.39 -22.38
CA ILE A 26 1.95 19.01 -21.73
C ILE A 26 2.20 17.97 -20.64
N SER A 27 3.05 16.96 -20.88
CA SER A 27 3.38 15.94 -19.87
C SER A 27 4.07 16.55 -18.65
N VAL A 28 4.99 17.50 -18.82
CA VAL A 28 5.63 18.21 -17.70
C VAL A 28 4.61 19.02 -16.90
N LEU A 29 3.71 19.73 -17.59
CA LEU A 29 2.62 20.48 -16.97
C LEU A 29 1.70 19.56 -16.17
N VAL A 30 1.18 18.50 -16.80
CA VAL A 30 0.30 17.51 -16.14
C VAL A 30 1.00 16.86 -14.95
N TYR A 31 2.27 16.50 -15.07
CA TYR A 31 3.06 15.96 -13.96
C TYR A 31 3.15 16.95 -12.79
N SER A 32 3.38 18.24 -13.08
CA SER A 32 3.42 19.30 -12.08
C SER A 32 2.09 19.45 -11.35
N ILE A 33 0.97 19.28 -12.04
CA ILE A 33 -0.38 19.42 -11.48
C ILE A 33 -0.75 18.19 -10.66
N ILE A 34 -0.55 16.97 -11.20
CA ILE A 34 -0.75 15.70 -10.46
C ILE A 34 0.03 15.69 -9.16
N HIS A 35 1.25 16.23 -9.16
CA HIS A 35 2.13 16.23 -7.99
C HIS A 35 2.03 17.52 -7.15
N MET A 36 1.00 18.34 -7.35
CA MET A 36 0.72 19.56 -6.57
C MET A 36 1.88 20.58 -6.51
N LYS A 37 2.81 20.56 -7.47
CA LYS A 37 4.01 21.41 -7.44
C LYS A 37 3.71 22.90 -7.62
N PHE A 38 2.49 23.25 -8.03
CA PHE A 38 2.04 24.64 -8.15
C PHE A 38 1.44 25.18 -6.84
N ILE A 39 1.24 24.33 -5.84
CA ILE A 39 0.76 24.70 -4.50
C ILE A 39 1.96 24.80 -3.55
N THR A 40 2.02 25.89 -2.79
CA THR A 40 3.04 26.06 -1.75
C THR A 40 2.42 25.70 -0.40
N PRO A 41 2.81 24.57 0.23
CA PRO A 41 2.28 24.19 1.53
C PRO A 41 2.73 25.18 2.61
N LEU A 42 1.82 25.54 3.51
CA LEU A 42 2.12 26.44 4.62
C LEU A 42 2.66 25.66 5.82
N GLY A 43 3.71 26.20 6.47
CA GLY A 43 4.29 25.62 7.68
C GLY A 43 3.44 25.83 8.93
N MET A 44 3.89 25.30 10.07
CA MET A 44 3.16 25.38 11.35
C MET A 44 2.92 26.81 11.85
N GLU A 45 3.86 27.71 11.55
CA GLU A 45 3.82 29.14 11.92
C GLU A 45 2.91 30.00 11.02
N ALA A 46 2.14 29.38 10.13
CA ALA A 46 1.24 30.10 9.24
C ALA A 46 0.18 30.89 10.04
N PRO A 47 -0.32 32.02 9.49
CA PRO A 47 -1.39 32.80 10.10
C PRO A 47 -2.59 31.93 10.54
N LEU A 48 -3.20 32.28 11.68
CA LEU A 48 -4.29 31.51 12.29
C LEU A 48 -5.57 31.51 11.44
N ASP A 49 -5.75 32.50 10.58
CA ASP A 49 -6.85 32.66 9.64
C ASP A 49 -6.64 31.91 8.31
N ARG A 50 -5.56 31.13 8.18
CA ARG A 50 -5.27 30.28 7.03
C ARG A 50 -5.16 28.82 7.42
N PHE A 51 -5.53 27.94 6.49
CA PHE A 51 -5.29 26.51 6.62
C PHE A 51 -3.80 26.22 6.49
N SER A 52 -3.23 25.42 7.39
CA SER A 52 -1.81 25.05 7.36
C SER A 52 -1.64 23.54 7.18
N GLU A 53 -1.02 23.15 6.06
CA GLU A 53 -0.56 21.78 5.86
C GLU A 53 0.43 21.34 6.94
N GLY A 54 1.34 22.20 7.39
CA GLY A 54 2.30 21.88 8.43
C GLY A 54 1.63 21.49 9.77
N ARG A 55 0.55 22.20 10.16
CA ARG A 55 -0.23 21.83 11.35
C ARG A 55 -1.02 20.54 11.15
N ALA A 56 -1.63 20.37 9.97
CA ALA A 56 -2.34 19.14 9.64
C ALA A 56 -1.39 17.93 9.65
N VAL A 57 -0.21 18.02 9.02
CA VAL A 57 0.79 16.95 9.00
C VAL A 57 1.27 16.57 10.40
N GLU A 58 1.31 17.51 11.35
CA GLU A 58 1.60 17.18 12.75
C GLU A 58 0.50 16.31 13.38
N HIS A 59 -0.78 16.59 13.09
CA HIS A 59 -1.86 15.69 13.48
C HIS A 59 -1.71 14.30 12.84
N VAL A 60 -1.35 14.23 11.55
CA VAL A 60 -1.08 12.94 10.88
C VAL A 60 0.07 12.20 11.55
N ARG A 61 1.14 12.89 11.92
CA ARG A 61 2.29 12.32 12.63
C ARG A 61 1.86 11.68 13.94
N VAL A 62 1.04 12.36 14.74
CA VAL A 62 0.54 11.80 15.99
C VAL A 62 -0.32 10.56 15.72
N LEU A 63 -1.25 10.65 14.77
CA LEU A 63 -2.22 9.58 14.47
C LEU A 63 -1.58 8.32 13.86
N SER A 64 -0.58 8.48 13.01
CA SER A 64 -0.02 7.38 12.21
C SER A 64 1.37 6.92 12.66
N LYS A 65 2.10 7.72 13.44
CA LYS A 65 3.47 7.40 13.89
C LYS A 65 3.59 7.29 15.41
N ASP A 66 3.01 8.21 16.16
CA ASP A 66 3.13 8.21 17.63
C ASP A 66 2.15 7.22 18.29
N ILE A 67 0.97 7.06 17.69
CA ILE A 67 -0.05 6.11 18.13
C ILE A 67 0.17 4.75 17.44
N GLY A 68 0.15 3.67 18.23
CA GLY A 68 0.45 2.30 17.79
C GLY A 68 -0.64 1.61 16.98
N GLY A 69 -0.99 2.16 15.81
CA GLY A 69 -1.95 1.61 14.84
C GLY A 69 -3.41 1.78 15.26
N ARG A 70 -4.27 2.26 14.36
CA ARG A 70 -5.66 2.65 14.65
C ARG A 70 -6.67 1.65 14.11
N GLN A 71 -6.27 0.40 13.94
CA GLN A 71 -7.18 -0.68 13.57
C GLN A 71 -8.27 -0.89 14.63
N GLU A 72 -9.49 -1.14 14.19
CA GLU A 72 -10.61 -1.54 15.05
C GLU A 72 -10.24 -2.65 16.03
N GLY A 73 -10.67 -2.48 17.28
CA GLY A 73 -10.34 -3.37 18.40
C GLY A 73 -8.96 -3.16 19.04
N ARG A 74 -8.07 -2.32 18.49
CA ARG A 74 -6.74 -2.06 19.09
C ARG A 74 -6.71 -0.89 20.07
N GLN A 75 -5.68 -0.88 20.91
CA GLN A 75 -5.45 0.21 21.86
C GLN A 75 -5.15 1.55 21.16
N GLY A 76 -4.47 1.53 20.01
CA GLY A 76 -4.15 2.74 19.27
C GLY A 76 -5.39 3.45 18.75
N LEU A 77 -6.45 2.75 18.33
CA LEU A 77 -7.73 3.37 17.99
C LEU A 77 -8.33 4.16 19.17
N LYS A 78 -8.29 3.59 20.39
CA LYS A 78 -8.76 4.29 21.60
C LYS A 78 -7.91 5.52 21.91
N GLN A 79 -6.60 5.44 21.69
CA GLN A 79 -5.68 6.57 21.85
C GLN A 79 -5.94 7.66 20.81
N ALA A 80 -6.23 7.29 19.56
CA ALA A 80 -6.58 8.23 18.50
C ALA A 80 -7.90 8.95 18.80
N ALA A 81 -8.92 8.20 19.24
CA ALA A 81 -10.17 8.78 19.70
C ALA A 81 -9.95 9.78 20.86
N GLN A 82 -9.16 9.40 21.85
CA GLN A 82 -8.82 10.30 22.96
C GLN A 82 -8.06 11.54 22.48
N TYR A 83 -7.12 11.38 21.55
CA TYR A 83 -6.35 12.48 20.97
C TYR A 83 -7.26 13.47 20.25
N ILE A 84 -8.10 12.99 19.33
CA ILE A 84 -9.08 13.80 18.59
C ILE A 84 -9.96 14.57 19.57
N LYS A 85 -10.60 13.89 20.52
CA LYS A 85 -11.46 14.52 21.53
C LYS A 85 -10.71 15.60 22.32
N THR A 86 -9.47 15.34 22.72
CA THR A 86 -8.64 16.31 23.45
C THR A 86 -8.37 17.55 22.60
N GLN A 87 -8.04 17.39 21.31
CA GLN A 87 -7.86 18.52 20.40
C GLN A 87 -9.14 19.35 20.26
N LEU A 88 -10.30 18.70 20.13
CA LEU A 88 -11.58 19.38 20.01
C LEU A 88 -11.96 20.15 21.30
N GLU A 89 -11.74 19.56 22.48
CA GLU A 89 -12.01 20.25 23.75
C GLU A 89 -11.07 21.46 23.95
N MET A 90 -9.78 21.33 23.59
CA MET A 90 -8.86 22.48 23.60
C MET A 90 -9.34 23.60 22.66
N MET A 91 -9.92 23.26 21.51
CA MET A 91 -10.50 24.23 20.58
C MET A 91 -11.75 24.90 21.17
N LYS A 92 -12.58 24.14 21.90
CA LYS A 92 -13.78 24.65 22.57
C LYS A 92 -13.46 25.65 23.67
N GLU A 93 -12.43 25.40 24.47
CA GLU A 93 -12.03 26.29 25.57
C GLU A 93 -11.57 27.68 25.08
N ARG A 94 -11.00 27.76 23.88
CA ARG A 94 -10.53 29.03 23.29
C ARG A 94 -11.57 29.73 22.39
N ALA A 95 -12.76 29.17 22.26
CA ALA A 95 -13.76 29.69 21.33
C ALA A 95 -14.24 31.09 21.73
N ARG A 96 -14.42 31.95 20.73
CA ARG A 96 -14.86 33.33 20.94
C ARG A 96 -16.36 33.40 21.32
N PRO A 97 -16.81 34.46 22.00
CA PRO A 97 -18.23 34.70 22.21
C PRO A 97 -19.00 34.73 20.88
N GLY A 98 -20.17 34.09 20.84
CA GLY A 98 -21.05 34.03 19.66
C GLY A 98 -21.04 32.70 18.91
N ILE A 99 -20.11 31.79 19.22
CA ILE A 99 -20.09 30.42 18.70
C ILE A 99 -20.45 29.44 19.82
N ARG A 100 -21.35 28.50 19.54
CA ARG A 100 -21.64 27.33 20.38
C ARG A 100 -20.90 26.11 19.82
N ILE A 101 -20.20 25.40 20.69
CA ILE A 101 -19.48 24.17 20.36
C ILE A 101 -19.95 23.04 21.26
N GLU A 102 -20.44 21.98 20.62
CA GLU A 102 -20.92 20.76 21.26
C GLU A 102 -20.06 19.60 20.78
N ILE A 103 -19.54 18.78 21.72
CA ILE A 103 -18.67 17.64 21.41
C ILE A 103 -19.30 16.41 22.04
N GLU A 104 -19.53 15.37 21.25
CA GLU A 104 -20.11 14.10 21.69
C GLU A 104 -19.21 12.93 21.27
N GLU A 105 -19.03 12.00 22.19
CA GLU A 105 -18.48 10.69 21.89
C GLU A 105 -19.65 9.71 21.91
N THR A 106 -19.92 9.08 20.78
CA THR A 106 -21.07 8.18 20.63
C THR A 106 -20.62 6.76 20.36
N ILE A 107 -21.32 5.81 20.96
CA ILE A 107 -21.13 4.38 20.72
C ILE A 107 -22.29 3.92 19.85
N VAL A 108 -21.99 3.41 18.67
CA VAL A 108 -22.98 2.99 17.68
C VAL A 108 -23.06 1.47 17.57
N ASN A 109 -24.28 1.00 17.32
CA ASN A 109 -24.62 -0.41 17.11
C ASN A 109 -25.64 -0.47 15.98
N GLY A 110 -25.64 -1.56 15.22
CA GLY A 110 -26.58 -1.68 14.11
C GLY A 110 -26.40 -2.94 13.31
N SER A 111 -27.24 -3.07 12.29
CA SER A 111 -27.13 -4.11 11.29
C SER A 111 -27.74 -3.61 9.98
N PHE A 112 -27.12 -3.94 8.86
CA PHE A 112 -27.63 -3.62 7.54
C PHE A 112 -27.19 -4.66 6.51
N ASN A 113 -27.86 -4.63 5.36
CA ASN A 113 -27.47 -5.40 4.20
C ASN A 113 -26.86 -4.46 3.17
N MET A 114 -25.82 -4.93 2.51
CA MET A 114 -25.14 -4.20 1.44
C MET A 114 -24.84 -5.15 0.31
N VAL A 115 -24.87 -4.64 -0.92
CA VAL A 115 -24.26 -5.32 -2.07
C VAL A 115 -22.83 -4.80 -2.21
N PHE A 116 -21.86 -5.67 -1.99
CA PHE A 116 -20.45 -5.40 -2.18
C PHE A 116 -19.90 -6.38 -3.21
N LEU A 117 -19.27 -5.86 -4.27
CA LEU A 117 -18.74 -6.67 -5.38
C LEU A 117 -19.76 -7.67 -5.95
N TRP A 118 -21.00 -7.22 -6.19
CA TRP A 118 -22.10 -8.05 -6.70
C TRP A 118 -22.58 -9.17 -5.77
N HIS A 119 -22.10 -9.20 -4.53
CA HIS A 119 -22.52 -10.15 -3.51
C HIS A 119 -23.28 -9.43 -2.39
N GLY A 120 -24.42 -9.98 -1.99
CA GLY A 120 -25.14 -9.51 -0.81
C GLY A 120 -24.38 -9.93 0.45
N ILE A 121 -24.03 -8.98 1.29
CA ILE A 121 -23.46 -9.18 2.62
C ILE A 121 -24.42 -8.62 3.68
N SER A 122 -24.55 -9.35 4.79
CA SER A 122 -25.29 -8.90 5.97
C SER A 122 -24.29 -8.60 7.07
N LEU A 123 -24.30 -7.36 7.53
CA LEU A 123 -23.40 -6.87 8.57
C LEU A 123 -24.21 -6.64 9.84
N ALA A 124 -23.65 -7.08 10.97
CA ALA A 124 -24.17 -6.77 12.29
C ALA A 124 -22.98 -6.41 13.19
N TYR A 125 -23.10 -5.31 13.91
CA TYR A 125 -21.98 -4.73 14.63
C TYR A 125 -22.41 -4.09 15.94
N ARG A 126 -21.43 -3.92 16.82
CA ARG A 126 -21.63 -3.42 18.16
C ARG A 126 -20.39 -2.65 18.62
N ASN A 127 -20.62 -1.61 19.40
CA ASN A 127 -19.61 -0.88 20.15
C ASN A 127 -18.54 -0.17 19.30
N HIS A 128 -18.90 0.32 18.10
CA HIS A 128 -18.01 1.22 17.36
C HIS A 128 -18.17 2.64 17.86
N LYS A 129 -17.11 3.44 17.75
CA LYS A 129 -17.04 4.76 18.35
C LYS A 129 -16.97 5.83 17.27
N ASN A 130 -17.81 6.85 17.41
CA ASN A 130 -17.70 8.10 16.66
C ASN A 130 -17.39 9.25 17.61
N ILE A 131 -16.67 10.25 17.11
CA ILE A 131 -16.49 11.53 17.77
C ILE A 131 -17.10 12.60 16.89
N VAL A 132 -17.99 13.40 17.47
CA VAL A 132 -18.78 14.38 16.75
C VAL A 132 -18.54 15.74 17.37
N MET A 133 -18.25 16.75 16.55
CA MET A 133 -18.20 18.15 16.95
C MET A 133 -19.22 18.93 16.14
N ARG A 134 -20.07 19.71 16.81
CA ARG A 134 -20.97 20.66 16.16
C ARG A 134 -20.56 22.08 16.50
N ILE A 135 -20.34 22.89 15.47
CA ILE A 135 -20.02 24.31 15.56
C ILE A 135 -21.22 25.08 15.00
N SER A 136 -21.83 25.95 15.82
CA SER A 136 -22.99 26.75 15.40
C SER A 136 -22.94 28.17 15.96
N SER A 137 -23.78 29.06 15.46
CA SER A 137 -24.09 30.31 16.19
C SER A 137 -24.75 29.99 17.54
N VAL A 138 -24.59 30.87 18.53
CA VAL A 138 -25.32 30.81 19.80
C VAL A 138 -26.84 30.90 19.63
N ASP A 139 -27.29 31.56 18.56
CA ASP A 139 -28.72 31.70 18.23
C ASP A 139 -29.29 30.47 17.52
N SER A 140 -28.45 29.50 17.17
CA SER A 140 -28.86 28.32 16.40
C SER A 140 -29.63 27.32 17.25
N GLY A 141 -30.75 26.83 16.73
CA GLY A 141 -31.56 25.77 17.33
C GLY A 141 -30.90 24.38 17.28
N GLU A 142 -31.43 23.43 18.04
CA GLU A 142 -30.95 22.04 17.99
C GLU A 142 -31.31 21.34 16.67
N THR A 143 -32.43 21.73 16.05
CA THR A 143 -32.97 21.17 14.81
C THR A 143 -32.55 21.93 13.55
N ASP A 144 -31.69 22.94 13.68
CA ASP A 144 -31.24 23.74 12.53
C ASP A 144 -30.47 22.88 11.53
N THR A 145 -30.83 23.03 10.25
CA THR A 145 -30.20 22.31 9.14
C THR A 145 -28.69 22.57 9.10
N ALA A 146 -27.91 21.48 9.09
CA ALA A 146 -26.46 21.50 9.23
C ALA A 146 -25.73 20.97 7.99
N VAL A 147 -24.45 21.34 7.86
CA VAL A 147 -23.51 20.73 6.90
C VAL A 147 -22.64 19.74 7.63
N LEU A 148 -22.56 18.50 7.14
CA LEU A 148 -21.70 17.46 7.68
C LEU A 148 -20.34 17.43 6.95
N VAL A 149 -19.26 17.30 7.69
CA VAL A 149 -17.91 17.02 7.20
C VAL A 149 -17.51 15.70 7.83
N ASN A 150 -17.36 14.65 7.02
CA ASN A 150 -17.06 13.29 7.45
C ASN A 150 -15.63 12.89 7.07
N GLY A 151 -15.04 12.03 7.89
CA GLY A 151 -13.81 11.32 7.59
C GLY A 151 -13.47 10.35 8.70
N HIS A 152 -13.00 9.15 8.32
CA HIS A 152 -12.80 8.08 9.27
C HIS A 152 -11.44 8.15 9.99
N PHE A 153 -11.38 7.69 11.24
CA PHE A 153 -10.16 7.75 12.05
C PHE A 153 -9.53 6.39 12.37
N ASP A 154 -10.19 5.30 12.02
CA ASP A 154 -9.62 3.96 12.02
C ASP A 154 -8.68 3.74 10.81
N THR A 155 -8.04 2.58 10.76
CA THR A 155 -7.07 2.23 9.70
C THR A 155 -7.17 0.76 9.34
N ALA A 156 -6.92 0.44 8.07
CA ALA A 156 -6.82 -0.92 7.58
C ALA A 156 -5.83 -1.79 8.38
N PRO A 157 -6.04 -3.10 8.46
CA PRO A 157 -5.13 -4.03 9.12
C PRO A 157 -3.69 -3.92 8.60
N GLY A 158 -2.74 -3.57 9.48
CA GLY A 158 -1.32 -3.49 9.13
C GLY A 158 -0.88 -2.19 8.46
N SER A 159 -1.80 -1.25 8.21
CA SER A 159 -1.49 0.09 7.70
C SER A 159 -1.30 1.09 8.85
N PRO A 160 -0.28 1.98 8.81
CA PRO A 160 -0.22 3.16 9.67
C PRO A 160 -1.29 4.20 9.33
N GLY A 161 -1.77 4.19 8.09
CA GLY A 161 -2.88 5.01 7.62
C GLY A 161 -2.56 6.51 7.60
N ALA A 162 -1.41 6.91 7.06
CA ALA A 162 -1.02 8.31 7.00
C ALA A 162 -1.83 9.09 5.94
N GLY A 163 -1.96 8.55 4.73
CA GLY A 163 -2.95 8.97 3.76
C GLY A 163 -4.35 8.61 4.28
N ASP A 164 -4.53 7.34 4.63
CA ASP A 164 -5.82 6.67 4.79
C ASP A 164 -6.16 6.27 6.25
N CYS A 165 -6.97 7.01 7.00
CA CYS A 165 -7.35 8.41 6.77
C CYS A 165 -6.72 9.34 7.82
N GLY A 166 -5.44 9.15 8.13
CA GLY A 166 -4.67 10.09 8.95
C GLY A 166 -4.77 11.52 8.41
N SER A 167 -4.63 11.66 7.08
CA SER A 167 -4.72 12.95 6.37
C SER A 167 -6.13 13.58 6.42
N CYS A 168 -7.18 12.77 6.43
CA CYS A 168 -8.58 13.20 6.46
C CYS A 168 -8.92 13.79 7.82
N VAL A 169 -8.65 13.03 8.89
CA VAL A 169 -8.82 13.47 10.30
C VAL A 169 -8.00 14.73 10.57
N ALA A 170 -6.75 14.76 10.13
CA ALA A 170 -5.89 15.93 10.29
C ALA A 170 -6.43 17.17 9.58
N SER A 171 -6.96 17.00 8.36
CA SER A 171 -7.57 18.10 7.60
C SER A 171 -8.81 18.62 8.33
N MET A 172 -9.65 17.73 8.84
CA MET A 172 -10.84 18.08 9.62
C MET A 172 -10.50 18.81 10.93
N LEU A 173 -9.46 18.38 11.65
CA LEU A 173 -8.99 19.06 12.86
C LEU A 173 -8.51 20.50 12.56
N GLU A 174 -7.73 20.69 11.50
CA GLU A 174 -7.26 22.02 11.11
C GLU A 174 -8.42 22.90 10.57
N LEU A 175 -9.42 22.32 9.90
CA LEU A 175 -10.64 23.03 9.46
C LEU A 175 -11.53 23.42 10.64
N ALA A 176 -11.70 22.54 11.62
CA ALA A 176 -12.44 22.83 12.85
C ALA A 176 -11.75 23.96 13.64
N ARG A 177 -10.43 23.89 13.78
CA ARG A 177 -9.62 24.99 14.32
C ARG A 177 -9.88 26.28 13.57
N LEU A 178 -9.73 26.26 12.24
CA LEU A 178 -9.82 27.46 11.42
C LEU A 178 -11.22 28.10 11.49
N SER A 179 -12.26 27.27 11.61
CA SER A 179 -13.64 27.74 11.81
C SER A 179 -13.80 28.54 13.11
N ILE A 180 -13.05 28.19 14.15
CA ILE A 180 -13.09 28.85 15.46
C ILE A 180 -12.18 30.07 15.51
N ASP A 181 -10.94 29.93 15.04
CA ASP A 181 -9.90 30.94 15.21
C ASP A 181 -10.04 32.11 14.22
N SER A 182 -10.65 31.89 13.05
CA SER A 182 -10.81 32.93 12.01
C SER A 182 -11.86 34.00 12.33
N GLY A 183 -12.64 33.81 13.39
CA GLY A 183 -13.74 34.71 13.75
C GLY A 183 -14.98 34.57 12.86
N TRP A 184 -15.05 33.53 12.03
CA TRP A 184 -16.21 33.20 11.23
C TRP A 184 -17.30 32.55 12.09
N ILE A 185 -18.50 33.14 12.12
CA ILE A 185 -19.68 32.51 12.72
C ILE A 185 -20.46 31.83 11.60
N PRO A 186 -20.65 30.50 11.66
CA PRO A 186 -21.28 29.78 10.57
C PRO A 186 -22.79 30.12 10.51
N PRO A 187 -23.33 30.48 9.33
CA PRO A 187 -24.74 30.86 9.17
C PRO A 187 -25.69 29.66 9.34
N ARG A 188 -25.18 28.45 9.12
CA ARG A 188 -25.81 27.17 9.41
C ARG A 188 -24.81 26.29 10.17
N PRO A 189 -25.23 25.43 11.11
CA PRO A 189 -24.32 24.59 11.86
C PRO A 189 -23.41 23.74 10.96
N VAL A 190 -22.17 23.51 11.40
CA VAL A 190 -21.24 22.57 10.79
C VAL A 190 -20.98 21.43 11.77
N ILE A 191 -21.16 20.19 11.31
CA ILE A 191 -20.89 18.98 12.07
C ILE A 191 -19.63 18.34 11.51
N PHE A 192 -18.59 18.18 12.32
CA PHE A 192 -17.43 17.35 12.01
C PHE A 192 -17.65 15.97 12.63
N LEU A 193 -17.73 14.94 11.80
CA LEU A 193 -17.92 13.55 12.20
C LEU A 193 -16.63 12.78 11.93
N PHE A 194 -15.92 12.46 13.01
CA PHE A 194 -14.80 11.53 12.99
C PHE A 194 -15.36 10.15 13.31
N ASN A 195 -15.71 9.39 12.27
CA ASN A 195 -16.31 8.06 12.43
C ASN A 195 -15.26 6.95 12.52
N GLY A 196 -15.59 5.88 13.25
CA GLY A 196 -14.77 4.68 13.31
C GLY A 196 -15.33 3.57 12.43
N ALA A 197 -14.56 2.49 12.28
CA ALA A 197 -14.94 1.29 11.55
C ALA A 197 -15.42 1.52 10.11
N GLU A 198 -14.83 2.47 9.40
CA GLU A 198 -15.01 2.60 7.95
C GLU A 198 -14.39 1.40 7.24
N GLU A 199 -13.19 1.03 7.66
CA GLU A 199 -12.37 -0.05 7.09
C GLU A 199 -12.98 -1.44 7.30
N LEU A 200 -14.00 -1.51 8.14
CA LEU A 200 -14.85 -2.68 8.39
C LEU A 200 -16.23 -2.51 7.76
N PHE A 201 -16.31 -1.82 6.63
CA PHE A 201 -17.51 -1.54 5.84
C PHE A 201 -18.42 -0.45 6.42
N MET A 202 -17.90 0.77 6.63
CA MET A 202 -18.68 2.00 6.88
C MET A 202 -19.59 1.91 8.12
N LEU A 203 -19.21 1.15 9.15
CA LEU A 203 -20.09 0.84 10.28
C LEU A 203 -20.35 2.07 11.16
N GLY A 204 -19.36 2.96 11.27
CA GLY A 204 -19.47 4.21 12.02
C GLY A 204 -20.42 5.21 11.37
N SER A 205 -20.32 5.43 10.06
CA SER A 205 -21.20 6.34 9.32
C SER A 205 -22.64 5.81 9.28
N HIS A 206 -22.84 4.51 9.04
CA HIS A 206 -24.13 3.86 9.20
C HIS A 206 -24.71 4.10 10.61
N GLY A 207 -23.88 3.93 11.64
CA GLY A 207 -24.27 4.15 13.02
C GLY A 207 -24.72 5.58 13.30
N PHE A 208 -23.97 6.55 12.77
CA PHE A 208 -24.32 7.97 12.90
C PHE A 208 -25.66 8.27 12.23
N ILE A 209 -25.82 7.91 10.95
CA ILE A 209 -27.00 8.30 10.17
C ILE A 209 -28.27 7.61 10.68
N THR A 210 -28.17 6.44 11.31
CA THR A 210 -29.34 5.71 11.83
C THR A 210 -29.70 6.03 13.26
N THR A 211 -28.74 6.45 14.11
CA THR A 211 -28.99 6.57 15.57
C THR A 211 -28.66 7.92 16.19
N HIS A 212 -27.85 8.77 15.55
CA HIS A 212 -27.41 10.02 16.17
C HIS A 212 -28.54 11.05 16.19
N ARG A 213 -28.69 11.81 17.29
CA ARG A 213 -29.75 12.83 17.43
C ARG A 213 -29.73 13.97 16.39
N TRP A 214 -28.61 14.14 15.69
CA TRP A 214 -28.41 15.15 14.65
C TRP A 214 -28.53 14.59 13.23
N ASN A 215 -28.75 13.29 13.06
CA ASN A 215 -28.82 12.65 11.73
C ASN A 215 -29.82 13.32 10.79
N GLU A 216 -31.02 13.65 11.29
CA GLU A 216 -32.09 14.27 10.50
C GLU A 216 -31.84 15.76 10.22
N THR A 217 -30.91 16.40 10.93
CA THR A 217 -30.55 17.81 10.71
C THR A 217 -29.58 17.99 9.54
N VAL A 218 -28.89 16.92 9.12
CA VAL A 218 -27.88 17.01 8.06
C VAL A 218 -28.54 17.31 6.73
N GLY A 219 -28.25 18.50 6.19
CA GLY A 219 -28.80 19.00 4.94
C GLY A 219 -27.94 18.74 3.71
N ALA A 220 -26.63 18.69 3.90
CA ALA A 220 -25.63 18.32 2.91
C ALA A 220 -24.39 17.76 3.62
N PHE A 221 -23.56 17.02 2.90
CA PHE A 221 -22.32 16.51 3.45
C PHE A 221 -21.12 16.63 2.51
N ILE A 222 -19.93 16.59 3.09
CA ILE A 222 -18.64 16.44 2.42
C ILE A 222 -17.94 15.26 3.06
N ASP A 223 -17.70 14.22 2.29
CA ASP A 223 -16.94 13.05 2.70
C ASP A 223 -15.49 13.18 2.23
N ILE A 224 -14.55 12.95 3.13
CA ILE A 224 -13.12 13.17 2.89
C ILE A 224 -12.41 11.84 3.06
N GLU A 225 -11.81 11.38 1.97
CA GLU A 225 -11.28 10.04 1.85
C GLU A 225 -9.86 9.99 1.26
N ALA A 226 -9.22 8.83 1.35
CA ALA A 226 -7.91 8.63 0.74
C ALA A 226 -7.67 7.20 0.28
N SER A 227 -7.54 7.01 -1.04
CA SER A 227 -6.99 5.78 -1.63
C SER A 227 -5.53 5.98 -2.09
N GLY A 228 -4.78 6.83 -1.37
CA GLY A 228 -3.41 7.21 -1.70
C GLY A 228 -2.82 8.20 -0.69
N THR A 229 -1.59 8.64 -0.96
CA THR A 229 -0.84 9.54 -0.05
C THR A 229 -0.85 11.00 -0.51
N GLY A 230 -1.63 11.34 -1.53
CA GLY A 230 -1.85 12.72 -1.97
C GLY A 230 -2.17 12.83 -3.45
N GLY A 231 -1.55 13.82 -4.09
CA GLY A 231 -1.86 14.25 -5.45
C GLY A 231 -3.15 15.06 -5.52
N PHE A 232 -3.96 14.80 -6.55
CA PHE A 232 -5.31 15.35 -6.69
C PHE A 232 -6.24 14.91 -5.57
N ASP A 233 -6.99 15.86 -5.05
CA ASP A 233 -8.09 15.66 -4.12
C ASP A 233 -9.39 15.60 -4.91
N LEU A 234 -9.60 14.47 -5.59
CA LEU A 234 -10.61 14.33 -6.64
C LEU A 234 -12.00 14.21 -6.03
N VAL A 235 -12.92 15.08 -6.43
CA VAL A 235 -14.36 14.80 -6.27
C VAL A 235 -14.75 13.66 -7.20
N CYS A 236 -14.87 12.45 -6.64
CA CYS A 236 -15.15 11.22 -7.39
C CYS A 236 -16.64 10.89 -7.44
N GLN A 237 -17.43 11.32 -6.46
CA GLN A 237 -18.89 11.16 -6.46
C GLN A 237 -19.57 12.46 -6.01
N SER A 238 -20.74 12.74 -6.56
CA SER A 238 -21.59 13.85 -6.14
C SER A 238 -23.07 13.51 -6.31
N GLY A 239 -23.86 13.95 -5.33
CA GLY A 239 -25.31 13.80 -5.32
C GLY A 239 -25.85 13.28 -3.98
N PRO A 240 -27.16 12.96 -3.91
CA PRO A 240 -28.16 13.09 -4.97
C PRO A 240 -28.39 14.55 -5.42
N GLY A 241 -28.76 14.73 -6.69
CA GLY A 241 -28.95 16.04 -7.32
C GLY A 241 -27.66 16.74 -7.76
N SER A 242 -27.83 17.80 -8.55
CA SER A 242 -26.73 18.49 -9.26
C SER A 242 -26.08 19.62 -8.46
N TRP A 243 -26.80 20.16 -7.47
CA TRP A 243 -26.39 21.37 -6.76
C TRP A 243 -25.09 21.24 -5.93
N PRO A 244 -24.71 20.08 -5.35
CA PRO A 244 -23.43 19.98 -4.66
C PRO A 244 -22.25 20.20 -5.62
N SER A 245 -22.28 19.58 -6.80
CA SER A 245 -21.27 19.79 -7.85
C SER A 245 -21.26 21.24 -8.34
N TYR A 246 -22.43 21.87 -8.45
CA TYR A 246 -22.55 23.28 -8.85
C TYR A 246 -21.88 24.21 -7.83
N VAL A 247 -22.14 24.01 -6.53
CA VAL A 247 -21.51 24.79 -5.47
C VAL A 247 -20.00 24.55 -5.45
N TYR A 248 -19.54 23.31 -5.64
CA TYR A 248 -18.13 23.00 -5.77
C TYR A 248 -17.49 23.77 -6.94
N ALA A 249 -18.13 23.76 -8.12
CA ALA A 249 -17.67 24.47 -9.31
C ALA A 249 -17.46 25.97 -9.08
N GLN A 250 -18.31 26.57 -8.26
CA GLN A 250 -18.26 28.01 -7.97
C GLN A 250 -17.30 28.39 -6.84
N SER A 251 -17.00 27.47 -5.94
CA SER A 251 -16.31 27.78 -4.69
C SER A 251 -14.89 27.21 -4.58
N ALA A 252 -14.59 26.11 -5.26
CA ALA A 252 -13.27 25.48 -5.20
C ALA A 252 -12.19 26.42 -5.76
N LEU A 253 -11.10 26.58 -5.01
CA LEU A 253 -9.94 27.38 -5.42
C LEU A 253 -9.10 26.62 -6.46
N TYR A 254 -8.98 25.31 -6.25
CA TYR A 254 -8.25 24.38 -7.11
C TYR A 254 -9.21 23.25 -7.49
N PRO A 255 -10.12 23.45 -8.45
CA PRO A 255 -11.13 22.46 -8.78
C PRO A 255 -10.48 21.15 -9.25
N MET A 256 -10.82 20.03 -8.63
CA MET A 256 -10.32 18.70 -8.96
C MET A 256 -11.51 17.75 -8.91
N ALA A 257 -12.14 17.49 -10.06
CA ALA A 257 -13.37 16.71 -10.08
C ALA A 257 -13.53 16.04 -11.44
N ASN A 258 -14.16 14.87 -11.47
CA ASN A 258 -14.45 14.19 -12.72
C ASN A 258 -15.63 13.23 -12.56
N SER A 259 -16.74 13.51 -13.25
CA SER A 259 -17.94 12.67 -13.22
C SER A 259 -17.70 11.28 -13.80
N ALA A 260 -16.68 11.08 -14.65
CA ALA A 260 -16.32 9.74 -15.12
C ALA A 260 -15.79 8.85 -13.97
N ALA A 261 -15.25 9.43 -12.90
CA ALA A 261 -14.87 8.68 -11.71
C ALA A 261 -16.10 8.09 -11.01
N GLN A 262 -17.21 8.83 -10.97
CA GLN A 262 -18.49 8.38 -10.43
C GLN A 262 -19.04 7.18 -11.20
N ASP A 263 -18.96 7.23 -12.55
CA ASP A 263 -19.44 6.17 -13.43
C ASP A 263 -18.68 4.84 -13.25
N ILE A 264 -17.38 4.90 -12.91
CA ILE A 264 -16.54 3.71 -12.70
C ILE A 264 -16.48 3.26 -11.25
N PHE A 265 -16.89 4.10 -10.29
CA PHE A 265 -16.78 3.79 -8.85
C PHE A 265 -17.51 2.49 -8.50
N GLY A 266 -18.71 2.26 -9.05
CA GLY A 266 -19.48 1.02 -8.86
C GLY A 266 -18.87 -0.24 -9.50
N ILE A 267 -17.77 -0.13 -10.25
CA ILE A 267 -17.03 -1.24 -10.86
C ILE A 267 -15.77 -1.57 -10.05
N ILE A 268 -15.26 -0.62 -9.27
CA ILE A 268 -14.04 -0.76 -8.47
C ILE A 268 -14.36 -1.54 -7.17
N PRO A 269 -13.49 -2.46 -6.72
CA PRO A 269 -13.62 -3.14 -5.43
C PRO A 269 -13.36 -2.19 -4.24
N GLY A 270 -14.25 -1.23 -4.01
CA GLY A 270 -14.16 -0.25 -2.93
C GLY A 270 -15.44 0.56 -2.81
N ASP A 271 -15.70 1.07 -1.61
CA ASP A 271 -16.80 1.97 -1.30
C ASP A 271 -16.35 2.91 -0.18
N THR A 272 -17.11 3.95 0.12
CA THR A 272 -16.78 4.97 1.13
C THR A 272 -18.00 5.30 1.98
N ASP A 273 -17.79 6.04 3.07
CA ASP A 273 -18.88 6.53 3.92
C ASP A 273 -19.94 7.32 3.16
N TYR A 274 -19.59 7.94 2.02
CA TYR A 274 -20.51 8.55 1.06
C TYR A 274 -21.74 7.70 0.81
N ARG A 275 -21.60 6.38 0.64
CA ARG A 275 -22.73 5.49 0.36
C ARG A 275 -23.77 5.49 1.46
N MET A 276 -23.35 5.53 2.73
CA MET A 276 -24.27 5.54 3.86
C MET A 276 -25.11 6.83 3.89
N PHE A 277 -24.48 7.96 3.54
CA PHE A 277 -25.16 9.27 3.55
C PHE A 277 -25.96 9.55 2.27
N ALA A 278 -25.42 9.27 1.09
CA ALA A 278 -26.05 9.64 -0.18
C ALA A 278 -27.02 8.58 -0.72
N GLN A 279 -26.75 7.29 -0.50
CA GLN A 279 -27.41 6.21 -1.25
C GLN A 279 -28.30 5.34 -0.36
N ASP A 280 -27.71 4.66 0.63
CA ASP A 280 -28.39 3.54 1.29
C ASP A 280 -29.36 4.01 2.41
N PHE A 281 -29.02 5.08 3.14
CA PHE A 281 -29.78 5.49 4.33
C PHE A 281 -30.16 6.97 4.39
N GLY A 282 -29.30 7.87 3.93
CA GLY A 282 -29.48 9.31 4.19
C GLY A 282 -30.24 10.10 3.10
N ASP A 283 -30.13 9.71 1.83
CA ASP A 283 -30.60 10.51 0.67
C ASP A 283 -30.18 11.99 0.81
N ILE A 284 -28.93 12.20 1.24
CA ILE A 284 -28.38 13.53 1.52
C ILE A 284 -27.53 13.97 0.32
N PRO A 285 -27.74 15.16 -0.24
CA PRO A 285 -26.84 15.70 -1.26
C PRO A 285 -25.44 15.94 -0.69
N GLY A 286 -24.40 15.42 -1.33
CA GLY A 286 -23.04 15.60 -0.87
C GLY A 286 -21.97 15.42 -1.95
N LEU A 287 -20.72 15.49 -1.51
CA LEU A 287 -19.51 15.28 -2.30
C LEU A 287 -18.67 14.20 -1.64
N ASP A 288 -18.11 13.31 -2.44
CA ASP A 288 -17.06 12.36 -2.05
C ASP A 288 -15.73 12.80 -2.64
N ILE A 289 -14.73 13.08 -1.79
CA ILE A 289 -13.46 13.70 -2.18
C ILE A 289 -12.29 12.84 -1.72
N ILE A 290 -11.53 12.31 -2.69
CA ILE A 290 -10.54 11.27 -2.45
C ILE A 290 -9.14 11.63 -2.96
N PHE A 291 -8.11 11.34 -2.16
CA PHE A 291 -6.74 11.27 -2.66
C PHE A 291 -6.52 10.02 -3.49
N LEU A 292 -6.00 10.17 -4.71
CA LEU A 292 -5.78 9.04 -5.64
C LEU A 292 -4.32 8.70 -5.89
N LEU A 293 -3.39 9.65 -5.75
CA LEU A 293 -2.00 9.39 -6.08
C LEU A 293 -1.34 8.57 -4.97
N GLY A 294 -0.61 7.53 -5.35
CA GLY A 294 0.04 6.64 -4.38
C GLY A 294 -0.83 5.47 -3.93
N GLY A 295 -1.85 5.07 -4.69
CA GLY A 295 -2.71 3.93 -4.34
C GLY A 295 -2.03 2.56 -4.23
N TYR A 296 -0.75 2.44 -4.60
CA TYR A 296 0.06 1.25 -4.28
C TYR A 296 0.61 1.26 -2.84
N PHE A 297 0.37 2.33 -2.07
CA PHE A 297 0.60 2.39 -0.63
C PHE A 297 -0.69 2.19 0.18
N TYR A 298 -1.85 2.40 -0.43
CA TYR A 298 -3.17 2.21 0.18
C TYR A 298 -3.30 0.81 0.80
N HIS A 299 -3.82 0.75 2.03
CA HIS A 299 -3.97 -0.48 2.81
C HIS A 299 -2.67 -1.29 3.02
N THR A 300 -1.51 -0.63 3.01
CA THR A 300 -0.22 -1.30 3.25
C THR A 300 0.56 -0.67 4.40
N ALA A 301 1.54 -1.41 4.93
CA ALA A 301 2.53 -0.88 5.90
C ALA A 301 3.33 0.33 5.38
N SER A 302 3.22 0.60 4.07
CA SER A 302 3.91 1.65 3.35
C SER A 302 3.16 2.99 3.35
N ASP A 303 1.89 3.02 3.78
CA ASP A 303 1.14 4.27 3.96
C ASP A 303 1.66 5.05 5.19
N THR A 304 2.66 5.89 4.95
CA THR A 304 3.51 6.51 5.97
C THR A 304 3.58 8.02 5.77
N VAL A 305 3.80 8.75 6.87
CA VAL A 305 3.81 10.22 6.89
C VAL A 305 4.85 10.78 5.91
N GLU A 306 5.98 10.10 5.77
CA GLU A 306 7.09 10.48 4.88
C GLU A 306 6.73 10.38 3.38
N ARG A 307 5.62 9.72 3.05
CA ARG A 307 5.12 9.55 1.68
C ARG A 307 3.95 10.47 1.33
N LEU A 308 3.50 11.29 2.28
CA LEU A 308 2.53 12.33 2.00
C LEU A 308 3.11 13.31 0.98
N LEU A 309 2.35 13.59 -0.08
CA LEU A 309 2.80 14.51 -1.11
C LEU A 309 2.60 15.96 -0.67
N PRO A 310 3.66 16.78 -0.61
CA PRO A 310 3.53 18.17 -0.19
C PRO A 310 2.62 18.98 -1.11
N GLY A 311 1.77 19.81 -0.52
CA GLY A 311 0.80 20.65 -1.21
C GLY A 311 -0.58 20.00 -1.40
N SER A 312 -0.70 18.68 -1.28
CA SER A 312 -1.99 17.98 -1.41
C SER A 312 -2.95 18.29 -0.26
N ILE A 313 -2.47 18.23 0.99
CA ILE A 313 -3.29 18.56 2.16
C ILE A 313 -3.58 20.06 2.19
N GLN A 314 -2.65 20.91 1.75
CA GLN A 314 -2.89 22.35 1.62
C GLN A 314 -4.03 22.64 0.63
N ALA A 315 -3.99 22.04 -0.57
CA ALA A 315 -5.03 22.22 -1.59
C ALA A 315 -6.41 21.72 -1.11
N ARG A 316 -6.44 20.54 -0.46
CA ARG A 316 -7.62 19.99 0.20
C ARG A 316 -8.21 20.98 1.19
N GLY A 317 -7.41 21.47 2.14
CA GLY A 317 -7.87 22.39 3.17
C GLY A 317 -8.40 23.72 2.62
N ASP A 318 -7.70 24.32 1.66
CA ASP A 318 -8.11 25.58 1.03
C ASP A 318 -9.43 25.44 0.24
N ASN A 319 -9.64 24.30 -0.44
CA ASN A 319 -10.90 23.99 -1.10
C ASN A 319 -12.02 23.73 -0.09
N LEU A 320 -11.81 22.82 0.87
CA LEU A 320 -12.82 22.42 1.85
C LEU A 320 -13.34 23.59 2.67
N LEU A 321 -12.47 24.52 3.08
CA LEU A 321 -12.91 25.73 3.79
C LEU A 321 -13.91 26.55 2.96
N ARG A 322 -13.66 26.71 1.66
CA ARG A 322 -14.54 27.47 0.76
C ARG A 322 -15.85 26.74 0.52
N ILE A 323 -15.80 25.42 0.35
CA ILE A 323 -16.97 24.59 0.11
C ILE A 323 -17.87 24.56 1.37
N ILE A 324 -17.30 24.38 2.57
CA ILE A 324 -18.05 24.44 3.84
C ILE A 324 -18.76 25.80 3.99
N ARG A 325 -18.07 26.90 3.71
CA ARG A 325 -18.67 28.24 3.71
C ARG A 325 -19.76 28.41 2.66
N ALA A 326 -19.60 27.82 1.48
CA ALA A 326 -20.59 27.89 0.41
C ALA A 326 -21.83 27.04 0.71
N PHE A 327 -21.65 25.81 1.21
CA PHE A 327 -22.75 24.94 1.63
C PHE A 327 -23.55 25.53 2.79
N THR A 328 -22.90 26.08 3.81
CA THR A 328 -23.60 26.73 4.93
C THR A 328 -24.39 27.97 4.50
N ASN A 329 -24.00 28.65 3.42
CA ASN A 329 -24.73 29.78 2.83
C ASN A 329 -25.77 29.38 1.77
N SER A 330 -25.85 28.10 1.40
CA SER A 330 -26.71 27.65 0.30
C SER A 330 -28.18 27.69 0.69
N SER A 331 -29.03 28.27 -0.17
CA SER A 331 -30.49 28.18 -0.05
C SER A 331 -31.05 26.78 -0.30
N ASN A 332 -30.24 25.88 -0.87
CA ASN A 332 -30.64 24.52 -1.22
C ASN A 332 -30.46 23.54 -0.04
N LEU A 333 -29.89 24.00 1.07
CA LEU A 333 -29.66 23.16 2.25
C LEU A 333 -31.01 22.83 2.91
N GLN A 334 -31.39 21.54 2.88
CA GLN A 334 -32.69 21.06 3.35
C GLN A 334 -32.50 19.89 4.32
N ASN A 335 -33.11 19.94 5.52
CA ASN A 335 -33.05 18.82 6.47
C ASN A 335 -33.88 17.61 6.00
N ALA A 336 -33.82 16.49 6.73
CA ALA A 336 -34.50 15.26 6.32
C ALA A 336 -36.03 15.43 6.16
N HIS A 337 -36.67 16.24 7.02
CA HIS A 337 -38.11 16.50 6.93
C HIS A 337 -38.45 17.30 5.68
N GLU A 338 -37.71 18.37 5.41
CA GLU A 338 -37.86 19.22 4.21
C GLU A 338 -37.62 18.44 2.92
N ARG A 339 -36.61 17.56 2.88
CA ARG A 339 -36.34 16.69 1.73
C ARG A 339 -37.47 15.70 1.49
N ARG A 340 -37.96 15.00 2.52
CA ARG A 340 -39.10 14.07 2.42
C ARG A 340 -40.36 14.76 1.89
N LEU A 341 -40.64 15.99 2.33
CA LEU A 341 -41.75 16.80 1.81
C LEU A 341 -41.56 17.15 0.33
N ARG A 342 -40.36 17.57 -0.06
CA ARG A 342 -40.04 17.91 -1.46
C ARG A 342 -40.16 16.72 -2.39
N SER A 343 -39.62 15.56 -2.00
CA SER A 343 -39.68 14.31 -2.78
C SER A 343 -41.11 13.76 -2.90
N ALA A 344 -42.00 14.05 -1.94
CA ALA A 344 -43.41 13.71 -2.02
C ALA A 344 -44.19 14.56 -3.03
N VAL A 345 -43.72 15.79 -3.30
CA VAL A 345 -44.38 16.74 -4.23
C VAL A 345 -43.77 16.66 -5.63
N TYR A 346 -42.46 16.41 -5.74
CA TYR A 346 -41.74 16.33 -7.00
C TYR A 346 -41.13 14.94 -7.19
N THR A 347 -41.52 14.24 -8.24
CA THR A 347 -40.88 12.99 -8.67
C THR A 347 -39.50 13.30 -9.23
N SER A 348 -38.44 13.07 -8.43
CA SER A 348 -37.03 12.91 -8.81
C SER A 348 -36.68 13.32 -10.24
N ASP A 349 -36.33 14.59 -10.46
CA ASP A 349 -35.52 14.93 -11.63
C ASP A 349 -34.14 14.34 -11.40
N ASN A 350 -33.79 13.33 -12.21
CA ASN A 350 -32.45 12.74 -12.30
C ASN A 350 -31.46 13.78 -12.87
N GLU A 351 -31.22 14.84 -12.10
CA GLU A 351 -30.25 15.89 -12.38
C GLU A 351 -28.85 15.40 -12.01
N HIS A 352 -28.35 14.39 -12.71
CA HIS A 352 -26.92 14.14 -12.71
C HIS A 352 -26.27 15.20 -13.60
N ALA A 353 -25.37 15.99 -13.03
CA ALA A 353 -24.56 16.92 -13.80
C ALA A 353 -23.32 16.20 -14.34
N VAL A 354 -22.84 16.65 -15.49
CA VAL A 354 -21.50 16.30 -15.96
C VAL A 354 -20.56 17.40 -15.49
N PHE A 355 -19.50 16.99 -14.83
CA PHE A 355 -18.50 17.90 -14.30
C PHE A 355 -17.10 17.31 -14.47
N PHE A 356 -16.15 18.12 -14.92
CA PHE A 356 -14.74 17.74 -14.93
C PHE A 356 -13.86 18.99 -14.90
N ASP A 357 -12.70 18.89 -14.24
CA ASP A 357 -11.73 19.98 -14.25
C ASP A 357 -10.85 19.96 -15.50
N TYR A 358 -10.39 21.16 -15.88
CA TYR A 358 -9.34 21.32 -16.86
C TYR A 358 -8.06 21.73 -16.15
N LEU A 359 -7.16 20.76 -15.91
CA LEU A 359 -5.83 20.97 -15.33
C LEU A 359 -5.86 21.70 -13.98
N SER A 360 -6.91 21.47 -13.20
CA SER A 360 -7.18 22.16 -11.94
C SER A 360 -7.26 23.70 -12.00
N TRP A 361 -7.45 24.27 -13.18
CA TRP A 361 -7.61 25.72 -13.37
C TRP A 361 -9.05 26.19 -13.27
N PHE A 362 -9.98 25.43 -13.86
CA PHE A 362 -11.41 25.71 -13.81
C PHE A 362 -12.20 24.42 -13.98
N LEU A 363 -13.41 24.41 -13.44
CA LEU A 363 -14.35 23.31 -13.61
C LEU A 363 -15.28 23.58 -14.78
N ILE A 364 -15.45 22.58 -15.65
CA ILE A 364 -16.52 22.55 -16.65
C ILE A 364 -17.69 21.83 -16.00
N TYR A 365 -18.87 22.45 -16.05
CA TYR A 365 -20.10 21.95 -15.48
C TYR A 365 -21.25 22.17 -16.46
N TYR A 366 -22.07 21.15 -16.69
CA TYR A 366 -23.30 21.28 -17.47
C TYR A 366 -24.33 20.23 -17.08
N SER A 367 -25.61 20.55 -17.30
CA SER A 367 -26.72 19.65 -16.98
C SER A 367 -26.73 18.42 -17.88
N ARG A 368 -27.44 17.37 -17.48
CA ARG A 368 -27.63 16.17 -18.31
C ARG A 368 -28.20 16.49 -19.69
N GLU A 369 -29.15 17.41 -19.78
CA GLU A 369 -29.75 17.80 -21.06
C GLU A 369 -28.72 18.46 -21.99
N GLN A 370 -27.91 19.36 -21.43
CA GLN A 370 -26.80 20.00 -22.14
C GLN A 370 -25.76 18.95 -22.57
N ALA A 371 -25.46 17.97 -21.70
CA ALA A 371 -24.57 16.85 -22.02
C ALA A 371 -25.11 16.06 -23.22
N MET A 372 -26.39 15.68 -23.21
CA MET A 372 -27.00 14.94 -24.31
C MET A 372 -26.92 15.72 -25.63
N LEU A 373 -27.15 17.03 -25.61
CA LEU A 373 -27.01 17.89 -26.79
C LEU A 373 -25.55 17.95 -27.28
N LEU A 374 -24.61 18.25 -26.38
CA LEU A 374 -23.18 18.37 -26.71
C LEU A 374 -22.58 17.05 -27.21
N HIS A 375 -22.90 15.93 -26.57
CA HIS A 375 -22.41 14.61 -26.96
C HIS A 375 -23.09 14.06 -28.22
N SER A 376 -24.29 14.55 -28.56
CA SER A 376 -24.97 14.20 -29.83
C SER A 376 -24.50 15.07 -31.01
N PHE A 377 -23.94 16.26 -30.76
CA PHE A 377 -23.53 17.19 -31.81
C PHE A 377 -22.48 16.63 -32.78
N PRO A 378 -21.45 15.87 -32.34
CA PRO A 378 -20.54 15.17 -33.24
C PRO A 378 -21.23 14.20 -34.20
N LEU A 379 -22.33 13.54 -33.79
CA LEU A 379 -23.11 12.67 -34.67
C LEU A 379 -23.81 13.49 -35.76
N VAL A 380 -24.32 14.67 -35.42
CA VAL A 380 -24.92 15.59 -36.40
C VAL A 380 -23.88 16.07 -37.40
N ILE A 381 -22.69 16.49 -36.94
CA ILE A 381 -21.57 16.84 -37.84
C ILE A 381 -21.20 15.63 -38.71
N PHE A 382 -21.12 14.44 -38.14
CA PHE A 382 -20.79 13.20 -38.87
C PHE A 382 -21.72 12.97 -40.06
N PHE A 383 -23.03 13.08 -39.85
CA PHE A 383 -24.02 12.88 -40.92
C PHE A 383 -24.08 14.05 -41.92
N LEU A 384 -23.78 15.28 -41.49
CA LEU A 384 -23.84 16.47 -42.35
C LEU A 384 -22.54 16.80 -43.09
N ALA A 385 -21.37 16.42 -42.57
CA ALA A 385 -20.07 16.77 -43.14
C ALA A 385 -19.89 16.31 -44.60
N PRO A 386 -20.30 15.09 -45.01
CA PRO A 386 -20.25 14.69 -46.41
C PRO A 386 -21.08 15.58 -47.34
N LEU A 387 -22.19 16.15 -46.83
CA LEU A 387 -23.08 17.03 -47.57
C LEU A 387 -22.52 18.47 -47.66
N LEU A 388 -21.92 18.96 -46.57
CA LEU A 388 -21.36 20.31 -46.47
C LEU A 388 -20.03 20.48 -47.22
N LEU A 389 -19.12 19.50 -47.15
CA LEU A 389 -17.78 19.58 -47.76
C LEU A 389 -17.79 19.53 -49.30
N ARG A 390 -18.91 19.11 -49.92
CA ARG A 390 -19.04 18.90 -51.37
C ARG A 390 -20.22 19.68 -51.98
N PHE A 391 -20.74 20.69 -51.28
CA PHE A 391 -21.87 21.52 -51.73
C PHE A 391 -21.75 22.04 -53.18
N PRO A 392 -20.55 22.39 -53.72
CA PRO A 392 -20.39 22.83 -55.10
C PRO A 392 -20.45 21.72 -56.17
N THR A 393 -20.29 20.45 -55.79
CA THR A 393 -20.21 19.29 -56.71
C THR A 393 -21.20 18.20 -56.29
N TRP A 394 -22.46 18.61 -56.13
CA TRP A 394 -23.47 17.76 -55.50
C TRP A 394 -23.87 16.59 -56.42
N GLY A 395 -23.63 15.36 -55.95
CA GLY A 395 -24.04 14.12 -56.64
C GLY A 395 -24.06 12.94 -55.67
N LEU A 396 -25.06 12.07 -55.79
CA LEU A 396 -25.28 10.90 -54.89
C LEU A 396 -24.02 10.03 -54.75
N THR A 397 -23.28 9.83 -55.83
CA THR A 397 -22.04 9.04 -55.86
C THR A 397 -20.90 9.71 -55.09
N CYS A 398 -20.77 11.04 -55.16
CA CYS A 398 -19.75 11.80 -54.43
C CYS A 398 -20.04 11.84 -52.92
N CYS A 399 -21.31 11.95 -52.53
CA CYS A 399 -21.74 11.87 -51.13
C CYS A 399 -21.44 10.48 -50.55
N PHE A 400 -21.76 9.41 -51.29
CA PHE A 400 -21.50 8.04 -50.85
C PHE A 400 -20.00 7.74 -50.71
N ALA A 401 -19.17 8.20 -51.65
CA ALA A 401 -17.72 8.06 -51.56
C ALA A 401 -17.13 8.79 -50.34
N THR A 402 -17.58 10.03 -50.08
CA THR A 402 -17.13 10.82 -48.93
C THR A 402 -17.55 10.18 -47.60
N PHE A 403 -18.78 9.66 -47.53
CA PHE A 403 -19.24 8.89 -46.38
C PHE A 403 -18.39 7.64 -46.13
N ASN A 404 -18.05 6.90 -47.19
CA ASN A 404 -17.21 5.70 -47.09
C ASN A 404 -15.78 6.03 -46.62
N ASP A 405 -15.18 7.10 -47.12
CA ASP A 405 -13.83 7.50 -46.70
C ASP A 405 -13.81 8.01 -45.25
N PHE A 406 -14.87 8.71 -44.83
CA PHE A 406 -15.03 9.10 -43.43
C PHE A 406 -15.22 7.86 -42.52
N LEU A 407 -16.04 6.89 -42.93
CA LEU A 407 -16.25 5.63 -42.22
C LEU A 407 -14.94 4.84 -42.09
N LYS A 408 -14.12 4.77 -43.14
CA LYS A 408 -12.78 4.17 -43.09
C LYS A 408 -11.88 4.90 -42.08
N GLY A 409 -11.84 6.23 -42.14
CA GLY A 409 -11.05 7.05 -41.20
C GLY A 409 -11.46 6.80 -39.74
N MET A 410 -12.76 6.72 -39.47
CA MET A 410 -13.29 6.38 -38.15
C MET A 410 -12.88 4.96 -37.72
N LEU A 411 -13.04 3.95 -38.60
CA LEU A 411 -12.61 2.58 -38.29
C LEU A 411 -11.12 2.50 -37.97
N TYR A 412 -10.27 3.23 -38.71
CA TYR A 412 -8.85 3.33 -38.42
C TYR A 412 -8.57 3.99 -37.07
N HIS A 413 -9.27 5.09 -36.73
CA HIS A 413 -9.13 5.74 -35.42
C HIS A 413 -9.61 4.86 -34.27
N THR A 414 -10.78 4.24 -34.38
CA THR A 414 -11.31 3.31 -33.38
C THR A 414 -10.34 2.14 -33.17
N PHE A 415 -9.84 1.55 -34.25
CA PHE A 415 -8.84 0.48 -34.16
C PHE A 415 -7.54 0.96 -33.51
N ALA A 416 -7.06 2.16 -33.86
CA ALA A 416 -5.86 2.74 -33.26
C ALA A 416 -6.04 3.02 -31.75
N ILE A 417 -7.20 3.53 -31.31
CA ILE A 417 -7.52 3.74 -29.89
C ILE A 417 -7.59 2.40 -29.15
N LEU A 418 -8.28 1.41 -29.71
CA LEU A 418 -8.36 0.05 -29.14
C LEU A 418 -6.97 -0.55 -28.99
N LEU A 419 -6.12 -0.45 -30.01
CA LEU A 419 -4.72 -0.89 -29.91
C LEU A 419 -3.94 -0.08 -28.86
N GLY A 420 -4.16 1.23 -28.79
CA GLY A 420 -3.54 2.12 -27.80
C GLY A 420 -3.88 1.78 -26.35
N ILE A 421 -5.02 1.12 -26.09
CA ILE A 421 -5.42 0.62 -24.77
C ILE A 421 -4.98 -0.83 -24.58
N VAL A 422 -5.28 -1.70 -25.54
CA VAL A 422 -5.04 -3.15 -25.45
C VAL A 422 -3.56 -3.47 -25.35
N PHE A 423 -2.70 -2.81 -26.12
CA PHE A 423 -1.26 -3.10 -26.06
C PHE A 423 -0.66 -2.80 -24.68
N PRO A 424 -0.79 -1.58 -24.10
CA PRO A 424 -0.27 -1.32 -22.76
C PRO A 424 -0.82 -2.27 -21.69
N VAL A 425 -2.13 -2.55 -21.71
CA VAL A 425 -2.76 -3.47 -20.75
C VAL A 425 -2.21 -4.89 -20.92
N ALA A 426 -2.15 -5.41 -22.14
CA ALA A 426 -1.59 -6.73 -22.42
C ALA A 426 -0.11 -6.82 -21.98
N PHE A 427 0.68 -5.78 -22.24
CA PHE A 427 2.08 -5.72 -21.79
C PHE A 427 2.20 -5.69 -20.26
N ALA A 428 1.32 -4.95 -19.57
CA ALA A 428 1.27 -4.93 -18.11
C ALA A 428 0.88 -6.30 -17.53
N VAL A 429 -0.15 -6.95 -18.08
CA VAL A 429 -0.58 -8.30 -17.68
C VAL A 429 0.51 -9.34 -17.94
N ILE A 430 1.15 -9.30 -19.11
CA ILE A 430 2.27 -10.18 -19.44
C ILE A 430 3.41 -9.97 -18.44
N ARG A 431 3.78 -8.72 -18.11
CA ARG A 431 4.79 -8.42 -17.09
C ARG A 431 4.44 -9.01 -15.71
N LEU A 432 3.17 -8.89 -15.29
CA LEU A 432 2.64 -9.48 -14.05
C LEU A 432 2.71 -11.01 -14.06
N LEU A 433 2.31 -11.66 -15.16
CA LEU A 433 2.37 -13.12 -15.28
C LEU A 433 3.82 -13.65 -15.27
N PHE A 434 4.76 -12.95 -15.93
CA PHE A 434 6.17 -13.33 -15.95
C PHE A 434 6.85 -13.19 -14.58
N SER A 435 6.49 -12.16 -13.80
CA SER A 435 6.97 -11.98 -12.43
C SER A 435 6.37 -13.04 -11.49
N GLY A 436 5.07 -13.34 -11.58
CA GLY A 436 4.39 -14.28 -10.68
C GLY A 436 4.63 -15.78 -10.94
N GLN A 437 4.73 -16.22 -12.20
CA GLN A 437 4.84 -17.67 -12.52
C GLN A 437 6.28 -18.21 -12.63
N SER A 438 7.25 -17.39 -13.07
CA SER A 438 8.61 -17.90 -13.32
C SER A 438 9.39 -18.24 -12.05
N MET A 439 9.07 -17.60 -10.92
CA MET A 439 9.73 -17.86 -9.63
C MET A 439 9.10 -19.04 -8.86
N ASN A 440 7.77 -19.22 -8.94
CA ASN A 440 7.08 -20.27 -8.17
C ASN A 440 7.40 -21.70 -8.64
N CYS A 441 7.54 -21.97 -9.95
CA CYS A 441 7.65 -23.36 -10.43
C CYS A 441 9.01 -24.03 -10.12
N ASN A 442 10.10 -23.26 -10.02
CA ASN A 442 11.45 -23.81 -9.80
C ASN A 442 11.93 -23.71 -8.34
N ILE A 443 11.40 -22.76 -7.55
CA ILE A 443 11.68 -22.65 -6.10
C ILE A 443 10.97 -23.75 -5.30
N CYS A 444 9.91 -24.38 -5.85
CA CYS A 444 9.27 -25.56 -5.24
C CYS A 444 10.18 -26.79 -5.07
N LYS A 445 11.39 -26.81 -5.65
CA LYS A 445 12.35 -27.92 -5.50
C LYS A 445 13.35 -27.74 -4.34
N VAL A 446 13.30 -26.62 -3.62
CA VAL A 446 14.20 -26.34 -2.50
C VAL A 446 13.76 -27.12 -1.25
N SER A 447 14.73 -27.72 -0.54
CA SER A 447 14.51 -28.56 0.64
C SER A 447 13.67 -27.85 1.70
N SER A 448 12.87 -28.61 2.46
CA SER A 448 12.10 -28.09 3.60
C SER A 448 12.98 -27.53 4.72
N HIS A 449 14.29 -27.82 4.70
CA HIS A 449 15.25 -27.36 5.69
C HIS A 449 15.75 -25.92 5.43
N GLN A 450 15.48 -25.33 4.25
CA GLN A 450 15.78 -23.93 3.94
C GLN A 450 14.59 -23.03 4.24
N ASN A 451 14.75 -22.05 5.11
CA ASN A 451 13.65 -21.22 5.59
C ASN A 451 13.73 -19.75 5.13
N ALA A 452 14.80 -19.34 4.44
CA ALA A 452 14.95 -17.99 3.92
C ALA A 452 14.46 -17.86 2.47
N PHE A 453 13.87 -16.70 2.14
CA PHE A 453 13.49 -16.27 0.78
C PHE A 453 12.60 -17.26 -0.01
N ILE A 454 11.74 -18.01 0.68
CA ILE A 454 10.76 -18.91 0.08
C ILE A 454 9.37 -18.49 0.55
N LYS A 455 8.43 -18.41 -0.40
CA LYS A 455 7.04 -18.03 -0.12
C LYS A 455 6.46 -18.93 0.99
N GLN A 456 5.74 -18.32 1.94
CA GLN A 456 5.14 -18.98 3.12
C GLN A 456 6.12 -19.56 4.16
N ARG A 457 7.42 -19.24 4.10
CA ARG A 457 8.37 -19.60 5.16
C ARG A 457 8.87 -18.33 5.86
N GLN A 458 8.62 -18.24 7.16
CA GLN A 458 8.97 -17.07 7.97
C GLN A 458 10.25 -17.31 8.77
N ILE A 459 10.95 -16.23 9.13
CA ILE A 459 12.15 -16.29 9.99
C ILE A 459 11.83 -16.90 11.37
N THR A 460 10.63 -16.64 11.86
CA THR A 460 10.10 -17.19 13.11
C THR A 460 9.96 -18.70 13.04
N ASP A 461 9.61 -19.26 11.90
CA ASP A 461 9.44 -20.72 11.74
C ASP A 461 10.77 -21.44 11.97
N ALA A 462 11.86 -20.92 11.40
CA ALA A 462 13.20 -21.49 11.58
C ALA A 462 13.64 -21.47 13.06
N ALA A 463 13.40 -20.36 13.75
CA ALA A 463 13.74 -20.22 15.16
C ALA A 463 12.87 -21.08 16.08
N LEU A 464 11.57 -21.22 15.76
CA LEU A 464 10.65 -22.08 16.50
C LEU A 464 11.01 -23.56 16.32
N ILE A 465 11.27 -24.01 15.10
CA ILE A 465 11.69 -25.39 14.83
C ILE A 465 12.99 -25.72 15.58
N ALA A 466 13.98 -24.81 15.55
CA ALA A 466 15.24 -25.00 16.28
C ALA A 466 15.02 -25.14 17.80
N ASN A 467 14.13 -24.32 18.38
CA ASN A 467 13.79 -24.41 19.80
C ASN A 467 13.04 -25.70 20.15
N GLU A 468 12.06 -26.12 19.35
CA GLU A 468 11.32 -27.37 19.59
C GLU A 468 12.23 -28.61 19.52
N VAL A 469 13.17 -28.62 18.57
CA VAL A 469 14.18 -29.68 18.43
C VAL A 469 15.07 -29.77 19.67
N LEU A 470 15.58 -28.64 20.15
CA LEU A 470 16.39 -28.59 21.37
C LEU A 470 15.60 -28.98 22.61
N ASP A 471 14.40 -28.42 22.78
CA ASP A 471 13.54 -28.69 23.94
C ASP A 471 13.16 -30.17 24.02
N TRP A 472 12.85 -30.81 22.88
CA TRP A 472 12.55 -32.24 22.83
C TRP A 472 13.75 -33.07 23.27
N ARG A 473 14.95 -32.78 22.74
CA ARG A 473 16.17 -33.50 23.08
C ARG A 473 16.54 -33.32 24.56
N ILE A 474 16.40 -32.10 25.08
CA ILE A 474 16.60 -31.79 26.51
C ILE A 474 15.66 -32.58 27.40
N LYS A 475 14.35 -32.62 27.06
CA LYS A 475 13.34 -33.36 27.84
C LYS A 475 13.61 -34.86 27.89
N ASN A 476 14.16 -35.44 26.84
CA ASN A 476 14.46 -36.88 26.77
C ASN A 476 15.80 -37.26 27.41
N GLY A 477 16.62 -36.28 27.83
CA GLY A 477 17.89 -36.53 28.49
C GLY A 477 18.97 -37.16 27.60
N GLU A 478 18.76 -37.23 26.29
CA GLU A 478 19.70 -37.80 25.33
C GLU A 478 20.84 -36.82 25.02
N PRO A 479 22.12 -37.22 25.15
CA PRO A 479 23.26 -36.34 24.85
C PRO A 479 23.35 -36.05 23.36
N GLY A 480 23.62 -34.80 22.98
CA GLY A 480 23.76 -34.40 21.58
C GLY A 480 24.52 -33.09 21.45
N VAL A 481 24.84 -32.70 20.21
CA VAL A 481 25.48 -31.42 19.93
C VAL A 481 24.76 -30.67 18.82
N MET A 482 24.70 -29.35 18.99
CA MET A 482 24.21 -28.42 17.97
C MET A 482 25.36 -27.52 17.54
N CYS A 483 25.66 -27.49 16.24
CA CYS A 483 26.66 -26.60 15.67
C CYS A 483 25.95 -25.42 15.00
N LYS A 484 26.29 -24.19 15.40
CA LYS A 484 25.96 -22.97 14.67
C LYS A 484 27.16 -22.60 13.81
N LEU A 485 27.01 -22.71 12.49
CA LEU A 485 28.06 -22.41 11.53
C LEU A 485 27.93 -20.96 11.03
N ASP A 486 29.08 -20.31 10.86
CA ASP A 486 29.20 -18.99 10.23
C ASP A 486 29.88 -19.15 8.87
N ILE A 487 29.26 -18.69 7.79
CA ILE A 487 29.84 -18.76 6.43
C ILE A 487 30.59 -17.44 6.15
N GLU A 488 31.88 -17.51 5.84
CA GLU A 488 32.70 -16.32 5.60
C GLU A 488 32.24 -15.60 4.33
N LYS A 489 31.88 -14.31 4.49
CA LYS A 489 31.54 -13.40 3.38
C LYS A 489 30.55 -14.04 2.42
N ALA A 490 29.40 -14.42 2.98
CA ALA A 490 28.26 -14.89 2.22
C ALA A 490 27.98 -13.94 1.05
N PHE A 491 27.56 -14.48 -0.09
CA PHE A 491 27.48 -13.82 -1.40
C PHE A 491 28.82 -13.61 -2.12
N ASP A 492 29.89 -13.12 -1.49
CA ASP A 492 31.13 -12.72 -2.19
C ASP A 492 31.99 -13.90 -2.69
N GLN A 493 31.91 -15.05 -2.01
CA GLN A 493 32.82 -16.17 -2.25
C GLN A 493 32.26 -17.26 -3.19
N LEU A 494 30.96 -17.21 -3.51
CA LEU A 494 30.27 -18.28 -4.22
C LEU A 494 30.87 -18.56 -5.61
N ASN A 495 31.29 -19.80 -5.86
CA ASN A 495 31.83 -20.22 -7.14
C ASN A 495 30.72 -20.34 -8.20
N TRP A 496 30.87 -19.60 -9.31
CA TRP A 496 29.88 -19.61 -10.38
C TRP A 496 29.72 -20.95 -11.09
N SER A 497 30.80 -21.71 -11.24
CA SER A 497 30.74 -23.03 -11.90
C SER A 497 29.91 -24.02 -11.08
N TYR A 498 30.05 -23.96 -9.75
CA TYR A 498 29.22 -24.71 -8.81
C TYR A 498 27.76 -24.28 -8.88
N LEU A 499 27.47 -22.97 -8.78
CA LEU A 499 26.10 -22.45 -8.88
C LEU A 499 25.40 -22.90 -10.17
N LEU A 500 26.06 -22.75 -11.32
CA LEU A 500 25.51 -23.16 -12.61
C LEU A 500 25.32 -24.69 -12.71
N SER A 501 26.18 -25.47 -12.06
CA SER A 501 26.05 -26.93 -11.96
C SER A 501 24.84 -27.34 -11.12
N ILE A 502 24.60 -26.69 -9.98
CA ILE A 502 23.42 -26.91 -9.14
C ILE A 502 22.15 -26.55 -9.90
N LEU A 503 22.09 -25.35 -10.51
CA LEU A 503 20.94 -24.93 -11.32
C LEU A 503 20.65 -25.92 -12.46
N ARG A 504 21.69 -26.40 -13.16
CA ARG A 504 21.52 -27.42 -14.20
C ARG A 504 20.90 -28.70 -13.64
N LYS A 505 21.37 -29.19 -12.48
CA LYS A 505 20.80 -30.38 -11.79
C LYS A 505 19.37 -30.17 -11.32
N MET A 506 18.99 -28.93 -10.98
CA MET A 506 17.61 -28.58 -10.60
C MET A 506 16.65 -28.49 -11.80
N GLY A 507 17.17 -28.58 -13.03
CA GLY A 507 16.39 -28.63 -14.27
C GLY A 507 16.31 -27.30 -15.02
N PHE A 508 17.15 -26.31 -14.68
CA PHE A 508 17.20 -25.05 -15.43
C PHE A 508 17.77 -25.28 -16.83
N GLY A 509 17.03 -24.87 -17.86
CA GLY A 509 17.44 -25.01 -19.25
C GLY A 509 18.64 -24.13 -19.63
N ASP A 510 19.36 -24.49 -20.70
CA ASP A 510 20.60 -23.82 -21.09
C ASP A 510 20.44 -22.31 -21.37
N LYS A 511 19.26 -21.87 -21.82
CA LYS A 511 18.97 -20.45 -22.03
C LYS A 511 18.99 -19.66 -20.71
N TRP A 512 18.37 -20.20 -19.67
CA TRP A 512 18.38 -19.63 -18.33
C TRP A 512 19.78 -19.61 -17.72
N LEU A 513 20.52 -20.70 -17.87
CA LEU A 513 21.90 -20.78 -17.40
C LEU A 513 22.79 -19.72 -18.07
N LYS A 514 22.60 -19.47 -19.37
CA LYS A 514 23.32 -18.40 -20.10
C LYS A 514 22.96 -17.00 -19.57
N TRP A 515 21.69 -16.73 -19.32
CA TRP A 515 21.25 -15.44 -18.77
C TRP A 515 21.79 -15.22 -17.35
N ILE A 516 21.65 -16.20 -16.47
CA ILE A 516 22.18 -16.11 -15.10
C ILE A 516 23.70 -15.91 -15.13
N LYS A 517 24.42 -16.69 -15.95
CA LYS A 517 25.87 -16.51 -16.14
C LYS A 517 26.21 -15.11 -16.62
N TYR A 518 25.46 -14.55 -17.56
CA TYR A 518 25.67 -13.19 -18.04
C TYR A 518 25.44 -12.16 -16.92
N CYS A 519 24.34 -12.27 -16.17
CA CYS A 519 24.02 -11.35 -15.07
C CYS A 519 25.09 -11.32 -13.99
N ILE A 520 25.61 -12.49 -13.57
CA ILE A 520 26.61 -12.55 -12.48
C ILE A 520 28.04 -12.19 -12.95
N SER A 521 28.38 -12.43 -14.23
CA SER A 521 29.75 -12.23 -14.72
C SER A 521 30.05 -10.87 -15.34
N THR A 522 29.02 -10.11 -15.74
CA THR A 522 29.19 -8.81 -16.42
C THR A 522 29.28 -7.63 -15.46
N VAL A 523 29.04 -7.85 -14.17
CA VAL A 523 29.12 -6.81 -13.13
C VAL A 523 30.52 -6.19 -13.07
N LYS A 524 30.58 -4.89 -12.82
CA LYS A 524 31.80 -4.12 -12.57
C LYS A 524 31.72 -3.50 -11.18
N TYR A 525 32.78 -3.65 -10.41
CA TYR A 525 32.97 -3.00 -9.10
C TYR A 525 33.94 -1.84 -9.23
N SER A 526 33.76 -0.82 -8.39
CA SER A 526 34.65 0.32 -8.26
C SER A 526 35.02 0.48 -6.78
N VAL A 527 36.22 0.98 -6.49
CA VAL A 527 36.67 1.23 -5.12
C VAL A 527 36.44 2.70 -4.80
N LEU A 528 35.81 3.00 -3.66
CA LEU A 528 35.67 4.38 -3.21
C LEU A 528 36.97 4.87 -2.56
N VAL A 529 37.62 5.86 -3.17
CA VAL A 529 38.75 6.59 -2.60
C VAL A 529 38.30 8.03 -2.32
N ASN A 530 38.38 8.47 -1.08
CA ASN A 530 37.88 9.78 -0.64
C ASN A 530 36.40 10.04 -1.02
N LYS A 531 35.53 9.02 -0.89
CA LYS A 531 34.10 9.04 -1.26
C LYS A 531 33.82 9.17 -2.77
N GLY A 532 34.83 9.19 -3.63
CA GLY A 532 34.68 9.12 -5.08
C GLY A 532 34.98 7.72 -5.64
N PRO A 533 34.23 7.20 -6.62
CA PRO A 533 34.54 5.93 -7.27
C PRO A 533 35.80 6.05 -8.13
N VAL A 534 36.75 5.12 -7.93
CA VAL A 534 38.01 5.06 -8.67
C VAL A 534 38.18 3.68 -9.30
N GLY A 535 38.34 3.68 -10.62
CA GLY A 535 38.59 2.48 -11.43
C GLY A 535 37.40 1.53 -11.52
N PHE A 536 37.52 0.52 -12.38
CA PHE A 536 36.57 -0.58 -12.48
C PHE A 536 37.30 -1.92 -12.58
N PHE A 537 36.82 -2.92 -11.85
CA PHE A 537 37.28 -4.30 -11.95
C PHE A 537 36.09 -5.26 -12.03
N SER A 538 36.32 -6.44 -12.62
CA SER A 538 35.30 -7.49 -12.71
C SER A 538 35.51 -8.53 -11.62
N PRO A 539 34.44 -9.04 -10.99
CA PRO A 539 34.54 -10.21 -10.13
C PRO A 539 34.87 -11.46 -10.96
N GLN A 540 35.42 -12.48 -10.31
CA GLN A 540 35.58 -13.82 -10.87
C GLN A 540 34.72 -14.88 -10.16
N LYS A 541 34.16 -14.50 -9.00
CA LYS A 541 33.27 -15.29 -8.15
C LYS A 541 32.38 -14.35 -7.35
N GLY A 542 31.38 -14.91 -6.69
CA GLY A 542 30.45 -14.18 -5.86
C GLY A 542 29.25 -13.62 -6.60
N ILE A 543 28.23 -13.24 -5.85
CA ILE A 543 26.96 -12.71 -6.34
C ILE A 543 26.67 -11.41 -5.58
N ARG A 544 25.88 -10.50 -6.17
CA ARG A 544 25.76 -9.13 -5.67
C ARG A 544 24.78 -9.03 -4.51
N GLN A 545 25.25 -8.56 -3.36
CA GLN A 545 24.37 -8.16 -2.27
C GLN A 545 23.54 -6.92 -2.68
N GLY A 546 22.22 -6.96 -2.45
CA GLY A 546 21.28 -5.91 -2.86
C GLY A 546 20.71 -6.04 -4.27
N ASP A 547 21.10 -7.06 -5.04
CA ASP A 547 20.43 -7.45 -6.29
C ASP A 547 19.23 -8.37 -5.96
N PRO A 548 18.01 -8.09 -6.47
CA PRO A 548 16.81 -8.89 -6.17
C PRO A 548 16.93 -10.38 -6.52
N LEU A 549 17.75 -10.74 -7.52
CA LEU A 549 17.93 -12.13 -7.95
C LEU A 549 18.92 -12.91 -7.07
N CYS A 550 19.91 -12.22 -6.49
CA CYS A 550 21.05 -12.86 -5.84
C CYS A 550 20.68 -13.65 -4.56
N PRO A 551 19.76 -13.21 -3.68
CA PRO A 551 19.27 -14.02 -2.56
C PRO A 551 18.73 -15.39 -3.00
N PHE A 552 17.98 -15.44 -4.10
CA PHE A 552 17.44 -16.69 -4.64
C PHE A 552 18.56 -17.60 -5.17
N LEU A 553 19.51 -17.04 -5.92
CA LEU A 553 20.67 -17.82 -6.39
C LEU A 553 21.50 -18.37 -5.23
N PHE A 554 21.61 -17.62 -4.13
CA PHE A 554 22.33 -18.05 -2.94
C PHE A 554 21.64 -19.24 -2.26
N ILE A 555 20.33 -19.17 -2.01
CA ILE A 555 19.62 -20.30 -1.39
C ILE A 555 19.62 -21.55 -2.27
N LEU A 556 19.60 -21.39 -3.60
CA LEU A 556 19.72 -22.50 -4.54
C LEU A 556 21.12 -23.11 -4.49
N ALA A 557 22.18 -22.32 -4.31
CA ALA A 557 23.53 -22.85 -4.09
C ALA A 557 23.65 -23.59 -2.75
N MET A 558 23.00 -23.08 -1.70
CA MET A 558 22.95 -23.70 -0.37
C MET A 558 22.17 -25.02 -0.34
N GLU A 559 21.27 -25.25 -1.30
CA GLU A 559 20.62 -26.57 -1.49
C GLU A 559 21.65 -27.70 -1.65
N GLY A 560 22.82 -27.42 -2.24
CA GLY A 560 23.87 -28.43 -2.33
C GLY A 560 24.44 -28.85 -0.97
N LEU A 561 24.56 -27.94 0.00
CA LEU A 561 24.94 -28.31 1.38
C LEU A 561 23.87 -29.22 2.00
N SER A 562 22.59 -28.83 1.87
CA SER A 562 21.45 -29.64 2.34
C SER A 562 21.51 -31.06 1.77
N LYS A 563 21.74 -31.21 0.46
CA LYS A 563 21.83 -32.52 -0.20
C LYS A 563 23.04 -33.35 0.25
N ILE A 564 24.19 -32.73 0.52
CA ILE A 564 25.36 -33.46 1.02
C ILE A 564 25.09 -33.96 2.45
N ILE A 565 24.49 -33.14 3.32
CA ILE A 565 24.12 -33.55 4.69
C ILE A 565 23.05 -34.66 4.64
N GLU A 566 22.03 -34.53 3.80
CA GLU A 566 21.02 -35.58 3.59
C GLU A 566 21.66 -36.89 3.13
N LYS A 567 22.67 -36.82 2.24
CA LYS A 567 23.39 -38.00 1.77
C LYS A 567 24.23 -38.63 2.89
N ALA A 568 24.94 -37.82 3.68
CA ALA A 568 25.69 -38.29 4.84
C ALA A 568 24.77 -38.97 5.86
N ARG A 569 23.56 -38.44 6.06
CA ARG A 569 22.53 -39.05 6.90
C ARG A 569 22.03 -40.39 6.36
N GLN A 570 21.78 -40.50 5.06
CA GLN A 570 21.41 -41.77 4.42
C GLN A 570 22.50 -42.84 4.61
N MET A 571 23.77 -42.43 4.60
CA MET A 571 24.92 -43.32 4.87
C MET A 571 25.17 -43.58 6.36
N GLN A 572 24.32 -43.05 7.26
CA GLN A 572 24.46 -43.15 8.72
C GLN A 572 25.75 -42.51 9.28
N TRP A 573 26.36 -41.58 8.53
CA TRP A 573 27.55 -40.85 8.97
C TRP A 573 27.21 -39.71 9.94
N ILE A 574 26.03 -39.11 9.76
CA ILE A 574 25.50 -38.05 10.62
C ILE A 574 24.09 -38.46 11.02
N GLN A 575 23.79 -38.49 12.31
CA GLN A 575 22.44 -38.73 12.82
C GLN A 575 21.91 -37.43 13.42
N GLY A 576 20.79 -36.94 12.91
CA GLY A 576 20.11 -35.73 13.42
C GLY A 576 19.31 -36.02 14.69
N PHE A 577 18.62 -35.00 15.21
CA PHE A 577 17.72 -35.19 16.35
C PHE A 577 16.37 -35.69 15.89
N ASN A 578 15.88 -36.74 16.54
CA ASN A 578 14.52 -37.23 16.33
C ASN A 578 13.54 -36.37 17.14
N VAL A 579 12.38 -36.03 16.59
CA VAL A 579 11.33 -35.27 17.28
C VAL A 579 9.99 -35.92 16.95
N GLY A 580 9.20 -36.24 17.98
CA GLY A 580 7.88 -36.85 17.81
C GLY A 580 7.37 -37.58 19.06
N THR A 581 6.08 -37.92 19.07
CA THR A 581 5.39 -38.58 20.21
C THR A 581 4.95 -40.02 19.92
N ASN A 582 4.75 -40.39 18.65
CA ASN A 582 4.31 -41.72 18.22
C ASN A 582 5.29 -42.30 17.19
N ILE A 583 5.47 -43.63 17.18
CA ILE A 583 6.40 -44.37 16.30
C ILE A 583 6.19 -44.05 14.80
N GLY A 584 4.98 -43.66 14.39
CA GLY A 584 4.66 -43.26 13.02
C GLY A 584 4.92 -41.79 12.64
N ASN A 585 5.23 -40.91 13.62
CA ASN A 585 5.37 -39.46 13.43
C ASN A 585 6.72 -38.92 13.92
N ILE A 586 7.78 -39.73 13.85
CA ILE A 586 9.14 -39.29 14.21
C ILE A 586 9.76 -38.56 13.01
N ILE A 587 10.08 -37.28 13.20
CA ILE A 587 10.79 -36.46 12.21
C ILE A 587 12.24 -36.31 12.69
N THR A 588 13.20 -36.67 11.84
CA THR A 588 14.62 -36.44 12.12
C THR A 588 15.08 -35.12 11.50
N ILE A 589 15.51 -34.17 12.33
CA ILE A 589 16.05 -32.89 11.89
C ILE A 589 17.58 -32.92 12.04
N SER A 590 18.28 -32.79 10.92
CA SER A 590 19.76 -32.82 10.88
C SER A 590 20.37 -31.43 10.68
N HIS A 591 19.65 -30.52 10.01
CA HIS A 591 20.11 -29.17 9.75
C HIS A 591 18.95 -28.21 9.52
N LEU A 592 19.17 -26.93 9.78
CA LEU A 592 18.28 -25.82 9.43
C LEU A 592 19.12 -24.73 8.77
N LEU A 593 18.66 -24.25 7.62
CA LEU A 593 19.29 -23.16 6.88
C LEU A 593 18.36 -21.95 6.89
N TYR A 594 18.93 -20.78 7.16
CA TYR A 594 18.31 -19.50 6.92
C TYR A 594 19.33 -18.61 6.21
N ALA A 595 19.33 -18.66 4.88
CA ALA A 595 20.40 -18.08 4.06
C ALA A 595 21.78 -18.63 4.48
N ASP A 596 22.66 -17.81 5.05
CA ASP A 596 23.99 -18.18 5.55
C ASP A 596 24.01 -18.64 7.01
N ASP A 597 23.00 -18.28 7.81
CA ASP A 597 22.81 -18.83 9.17
C ASP A 597 22.47 -20.32 9.09
N THR A 598 23.41 -21.16 9.54
CA THR A 598 23.30 -22.62 9.42
C THR A 598 23.38 -23.29 10.79
N LEU A 599 22.33 -24.02 11.16
CA LEU A 599 22.33 -24.91 12.32
C LEU A 599 22.44 -26.36 11.88
N ILE A 600 23.28 -27.14 12.56
CA ILE A 600 23.42 -28.59 12.35
C ILE A 600 23.23 -29.29 13.69
N PHE A 601 22.41 -30.35 13.69
CA PHE A 601 22.13 -31.18 14.85
C PHE A 601 22.76 -32.55 14.62
N CYS A 602 23.57 -33.01 15.57
CA CYS A 602 24.17 -34.34 15.50
C CYS A 602 24.40 -34.98 16.87
N GLU A 603 24.55 -36.31 16.88
CA GLU A 603 24.86 -37.06 18.10
C GLU A 603 26.22 -36.64 18.67
N ALA A 604 26.37 -36.72 19.99
CA ALA A 604 27.62 -36.42 20.70
C ALA A 604 28.67 -37.54 20.53
N ASN A 605 29.08 -37.79 19.28
CA ASN A 605 29.97 -38.88 18.91
C ASN A 605 31.16 -38.38 18.09
N ARG A 606 32.37 -38.76 18.50
CA ARG A 606 33.63 -38.36 17.86
C ARG A 606 33.65 -38.62 16.36
N THR A 607 33.26 -39.83 15.95
CA THR A 607 33.26 -40.25 14.54
C THR A 607 32.25 -39.45 13.72
N GLN A 608 31.07 -39.15 14.27
CA GLN A 608 30.09 -38.31 13.57
C GLN A 608 30.60 -36.88 13.35
N ILE A 609 31.29 -36.28 14.32
CA ILE A 609 31.87 -34.94 14.17
C ILE A 609 33.01 -34.92 13.14
N MET A 610 33.80 -35.99 13.07
CA MET A 610 34.80 -36.15 11.99
C MET A 610 34.13 -36.20 10.61
N TYR A 611 33.04 -36.95 10.46
CA TYR A 611 32.29 -37.00 9.21
C TYR A 611 31.63 -35.66 8.88
N LEU A 612 31.07 -34.97 9.87
CA LEU A 612 30.52 -33.63 9.67
C LEU A 612 31.59 -32.66 9.17
N ASN A 613 32.78 -32.65 9.80
CA ASN A 613 33.87 -31.77 9.37
C ASN A 613 34.32 -32.10 7.93
N LEU A 614 34.42 -33.39 7.57
CA LEU A 614 34.72 -33.81 6.19
C LEU A 614 33.63 -33.38 5.20
N THR A 615 32.36 -33.50 5.57
CA THR A 615 31.21 -33.03 4.77
C THR A 615 31.29 -31.53 4.51
N LEU A 616 31.63 -30.73 5.53
CA LEU A 616 31.80 -29.29 5.37
C LEU A 616 32.98 -28.98 4.45
N LEU A 617 34.14 -29.60 4.65
CA LEU A 617 35.32 -29.41 3.77
C LEU A 617 35.02 -29.74 2.30
N LEU A 618 34.26 -30.80 2.04
CA LEU A 618 33.82 -31.14 0.68
C LEU A 618 32.92 -30.05 0.10
N PHE A 619 31.98 -29.53 0.89
CA PHE A 619 31.12 -28.43 0.47
C PHE A 619 31.93 -27.15 0.19
N GLU A 620 32.91 -26.81 1.03
CA GLU A 620 33.78 -25.65 0.82
C GLU A 620 34.56 -25.78 -0.49
N ALA A 621 35.17 -26.94 -0.73
CA ALA A 621 35.96 -27.21 -1.93
C ALA A 621 35.13 -27.10 -3.22
N LEU A 622 33.85 -27.51 -3.18
CA LEU A 622 32.96 -27.45 -4.32
C LEU A 622 32.35 -26.06 -4.53
N SER A 623 31.84 -25.45 -3.47
CA SER A 623 31.06 -24.22 -3.55
C SER A 623 31.90 -22.93 -3.52
N GLY A 624 33.12 -23.01 -2.97
CA GLY A 624 33.93 -21.85 -2.63
C GLY A 624 33.44 -21.07 -1.40
N LEU A 625 32.36 -21.50 -0.75
CA LEU A 625 31.87 -20.92 0.50
C LEU A 625 32.61 -21.57 1.68
N HIS A 626 33.39 -20.78 2.42
CA HIS A 626 34.19 -21.27 3.54
C HIS A 626 33.47 -21.11 4.87
N VAL A 627 33.55 -22.10 5.75
CA VAL A 627 33.02 -22.02 7.11
C VAL A 627 34.05 -21.32 7.99
N ASN A 628 33.65 -20.20 8.59
CA ASN A 628 34.46 -19.48 9.55
C ASN A 628 34.49 -20.25 10.88
N LYS A 629 35.52 -21.08 11.05
CA LYS A 629 35.72 -21.91 12.24
C LYS A 629 35.84 -21.10 13.53
N LEU A 630 36.42 -19.89 13.48
CA LEU A 630 36.58 -19.00 14.64
C LEU A 630 35.26 -18.40 15.12
N LYS A 631 34.31 -18.15 14.20
CA LYS A 631 32.98 -17.62 14.51
C LYS A 631 31.92 -18.71 14.69
N SER A 632 32.21 -19.92 14.24
CA SER A 632 31.34 -21.08 14.45
C SER A 632 31.39 -21.52 15.91
N ILE A 633 30.27 -22.04 16.40
CA ILE A 633 30.08 -22.41 17.81
C ILE A 633 29.44 -23.79 17.90
N ILE A 634 29.98 -24.66 18.74
CA ILE A 634 29.36 -25.93 19.13
C ILE A 634 28.71 -25.81 20.51
N TYR A 635 27.47 -26.25 20.62
CA TYR A 635 26.69 -26.23 21.86
C TYR A 635 26.43 -27.67 22.33
N PRO A 636 26.82 -28.03 23.56
CA PRO A 636 26.40 -29.29 24.16
C PRO A 636 24.90 -29.24 24.51
N VAL A 637 24.19 -30.32 24.22
CA VAL A 637 22.77 -30.53 24.58
C VAL A 637 22.72 -31.71 25.54
N ASN A 638 22.24 -31.47 26.77
CA ASN A 638 22.36 -32.38 27.92
C ASN A 638 23.82 -32.66 28.32
N ASN A 639 24.07 -33.80 28.99
CA ASN A 639 25.38 -34.13 29.55
C ASN A 639 26.33 -34.72 28.49
N VAL A 640 27.19 -33.89 27.91
CA VAL A 640 28.23 -34.28 26.94
C VAL A 640 29.61 -34.16 27.59
N LEU A 641 30.18 -35.30 27.99
CA LEU A 641 31.43 -35.35 28.77
C LEU A 641 32.70 -35.06 27.96
N ASN A 642 32.63 -35.13 26.63
CA ASN A 642 33.77 -35.01 25.72
C ASN A 642 33.64 -33.78 24.78
N ILE A 643 32.97 -32.72 25.21
CA ILE A 643 32.65 -31.57 24.35
C ILE A 643 33.92 -30.84 23.86
N GLU A 644 34.99 -30.80 24.67
CA GLU A 644 36.27 -30.19 24.31
C GLU A 644 36.92 -30.91 23.14
N ASP A 645 36.89 -32.25 23.15
CA ASP A 645 37.41 -33.10 22.07
C ASP A 645 36.58 -32.91 20.78
N LEU A 646 35.26 -32.85 20.90
CA LEU A 646 34.38 -32.60 19.75
C LEU A 646 34.61 -31.21 19.16
N ALA A 647 34.82 -30.20 20.00
CA ALA A 647 35.11 -28.83 19.58
C ALA A 647 36.47 -28.71 18.87
N GLU A 648 37.49 -29.42 19.37
CA GLU A 648 38.82 -29.50 18.75
C GLU A 648 38.75 -30.12 17.34
N ILE A 649 38.01 -31.22 17.17
CA ILE A 649 37.83 -31.88 15.87
C ILE A 649 37.10 -30.96 14.87
N MET A 650 36.07 -30.25 15.33
CA MET A 650 35.33 -29.31 14.48
C MET A 650 36.13 -28.03 14.22
N GLY A 651 37.07 -27.68 15.10
CA GLY A 651 37.90 -26.48 15.06
C GLY A 651 37.19 -25.22 15.52
N CYS A 652 36.16 -25.33 16.36
CA CYS A 652 35.27 -24.23 16.71
C CYS A 652 35.19 -23.96 18.22
N SER A 653 34.60 -22.83 18.60
CA SER A 653 34.43 -22.44 20.01
C SER A 653 33.27 -23.17 20.67
N ILE A 654 33.35 -23.39 21.99
CA ILE A 654 32.27 -24.00 22.78
C ILE A 654 31.34 -22.91 23.29
N GLY A 655 30.04 -23.05 23.01
CA GLY A 655 29.00 -22.16 23.50
C GLY A 655 28.15 -22.79 24.60
N THR A 656 27.36 -21.96 25.27
CA THR A 656 26.41 -22.39 26.31
C THR A 656 24.98 -22.01 25.91
N LEU A 657 24.00 -22.88 26.22
CA LEU A 657 22.59 -22.57 26.08
C LEU A 657 22.03 -21.98 27.40
N PRO A 658 21.09 -21.02 27.36
CA PRO A 658 20.46 -20.45 26.16
C PRO A 658 21.37 -19.48 25.38
N SER A 659 21.15 -19.38 24.07
CA SER A 659 21.89 -18.48 23.15
C SER A 659 20.94 -17.64 22.28
N THR A 660 21.45 -16.97 21.24
CA THR A 660 20.63 -16.18 20.29
C THR A 660 20.78 -16.70 18.85
N TYR A 661 19.64 -16.89 18.19
CA TYR A 661 19.53 -17.32 16.80
C TYR A 661 18.45 -16.51 16.09
N LEU A 662 18.82 -15.87 14.96
CA LEU A 662 17.92 -15.02 14.17
C LEU A 662 17.23 -13.91 15.00
N GLY A 663 17.93 -13.37 16.01
CA GLY A 663 17.40 -12.35 16.92
C GLY A 663 16.44 -12.88 17.99
N LEU A 664 16.24 -14.19 18.08
CA LEU A 664 15.38 -14.86 19.06
C LEU A 664 16.20 -15.73 20.03
N PRO A 665 15.74 -15.91 21.29
CA PRO A 665 16.37 -16.84 22.22
C PRO A 665 16.33 -18.29 21.71
N LEU A 666 17.41 -19.03 21.91
CA LEU A 666 17.56 -20.43 21.51
C LEU A 666 17.93 -21.31 22.70
N GLY A 667 17.17 -22.38 22.95
CA GLY A 667 17.39 -23.31 24.06
C GLY A 667 16.97 -22.76 25.43
N ALA A 668 16.07 -21.77 25.44
CA ALA A 668 15.54 -21.17 26.65
C ALA A 668 14.21 -21.84 27.06
N LYS A 669 13.96 -22.01 28.37
CA LYS A 669 12.75 -22.71 28.86
C LYS A 669 11.46 -21.99 28.44
N PHE A 670 10.68 -22.55 27.51
CA PHE A 670 9.46 -21.95 26.94
C PHE A 670 8.43 -21.37 27.94
N LYS A 671 8.47 -21.78 29.23
CA LYS A 671 7.60 -21.29 30.31
C LYS A 671 8.06 -19.99 30.99
N SER A 672 9.27 -19.48 30.72
CA SER A 672 9.73 -18.22 31.35
C SER A 672 9.26 -17.00 30.56
N CYS A 673 8.51 -16.11 31.22
CA CYS A 673 8.09 -14.82 30.66
C CYS A 673 9.28 -13.93 30.27
N GLU A 674 10.43 -14.09 30.92
CA GLU A 674 11.63 -13.27 30.71
C GLU A 674 12.26 -13.46 29.33
N ILE A 675 12.03 -14.61 28.69
CA ILE A 675 12.51 -14.95 27.34
C ILE A 675 11.82 -14.09 26.28
N TRP A 676 10.54 -13.78 26.50
CA TRP A 676 9.77 -12.94 25.60
C TRP A 676 10.11 -11.45 25.76
N ASN A 677 10.80 -11.04 26.83
CA ASN A 677 11.15 -9.64 27.04
C ASN A 677 12.04 -9.09 25.92
N GLY A 678 13.00 -9.87 25.41
CA GLY A 678 13.84 -9.45 24.27
C GLY A 678 13.04 -9.29 22.98
N VAL A 679 12.07 -10.18 22.74
CA VAL A 679 11.14 -10.11 21.59
C VAL A 679 10.24 -8.89 21.72
N VAL A 680 9.65 -8.68 22.90
CA VAL A 680 8.79 -7.55 23.24
C VAL A 680 9.56 -6.23 23.19
N GLU A 681 10.81 -6.18 23.66
CA GLU A 681 11.68 -5.01 23.53
C GLU A 681 12.05 -4.73 22.07
N ASN A 682 12.36 -5.74 21.26
CA ASN A 682 12.63 -5.56 19.82
C ASN A 682 11.39 -5.07 19.05
N PHE A 683 10.20 -5.54 19.44
CA PHE A 683 8.91 -5.00 18.97
C PHE A 683 8.70 -3.55 19.42
N ARG A 684 8.97 -3.22 20.69
CA ARG A 684 8.84 -1.86 21.25
C ARG A 684 9.87 -0.87 20.71
N ARG A 685 11.08 -1.32 20.37
CA ARG A 685 12.18 -0.50 19.82
C ARG A 685 12.05 -0.28 18.31
N GLY A 686 11.02 -0.84 17.66
CA GLY A 686 10.85 -0.70 16.22
C GLY A 686 12.04 -1.28 15.44
N TRP A 687 12.62 -2.38 15.89
CA TRP A 687 13.71 -3.07 15.17
C TRP A 687 13.21 -4.05 14.10
N LEU A 688 11.96 -4.52 14.21
CA LEU A 688 11.30 -5.34 13.19
C LEU A 688 10.82 -4.59 11.91
N PRO A 689 10.39 -3.31 11.92
CA PRO A 689 9.97 -2.59 10.72
C PRO A 689 11.09 -2.45 9.67
N GLY A 690 12.34 -2.25 10.10
CA GLY A 690 13.47 -2.05 9.18
C GLY A 690 13.96 -3.35 8.54
N SER A 691 13.91 -4.46 9.28
CA SER A 691 14.28 -5.78 8.75
C SER A 691 13.10 -6.47 8.06
N CYS A 692 11.84 -6.11 8.34
CA CYS A 692 10.65 -6.56 7.58
C CYS A 692 10.70 -6.18 6.11
N ASN A 693 11.36 -5.08 5.74
CA ASN A 693 11.57 -4.74 4.32
C ASN A 693 12.58 -5.63 3.60
N THR A 694 13.34 -6.47 4.31
CA THR A 694 14.04 -7.63 3.74
C THR A 694 13.28 -8.95 3.88
N TYR A 695 12.17 -8.97 4.64
CA TYR A 695 11.37 -10.17 4.98
C TYR A 695 10.05 -10.32 4.21
N LEU A 696 9.73 -9.43 3.25
CA LEU A 696 8.55 -9.53 2.37
C LEU A 696 8.94 -9.39 0.89
N TRP A 697 9.74 -10.31 0.36
CA TRP A 697 9.76 -10.57 -1.10
C TRP A 697 8.74 -11.67 -1.45
N GLY A 698 7.51 -11.51 -0.95
CA GLY A 698 6.45 -12.52 -1.06
C GLY A 698 5.08 -11.99 -1.46
N GLU A 699 4.88 -10.67 -1.45
CA GLU A 699 3.67 -10.00 -1.93
C GLU A 699 4.09 -8.79 -2.78
N GLU A 700 4.35 -9.06 -4.06
CA GLU A 700 4.15 -8.12 -5.17
C GLU A 700 3.05 -8.68 -6.07
#